data_AF-A0A7V3SDD2-F1
#
_entry.id   AF-A0A7V3SDD2-F1
#
_cell.length_a   1.000
_cell.length_b   1.000
_cell.length_c   1.000
_cell.angle_alpha   90.00
_cell.angle_beta   90.00
_cell.angle_gamma   90.00
#
_symmetry.space_group_name_H-M   'P 1'
#
loop_
_entity.id
_entity.type
_entity.pdbx_description
1 polymer ?
#
loop_
_entity_poly.entity_id
_entity_poly.type
_entity_poly.pdbx_seq_one_letter_code
_entity_poly.pdbx_strand_id
1 'polypeptide(L)'
;MKQLVQNFKTGKLDLIEVPVPALRPGGVLVRNVNSLVSIGTEKSTTEFAKKSILGKARARPDLANKVIQLAKSGGLLEAYRQVMNRLDKEIPLGYSSAGIVIGVGAGVGDFKVGDRVACSRGGFASHAEVIFVPENLCAKLPENVDFESGAFATVGAIALHSVRLCELALGENLAIIGLGLLGQLAVQIAKASGYRVFGMDINPAKVSLSKELGADDGAVIGSDDDMNRAIRFTGGWGFDAVLIFASTPSNQPLETAAEICREKGKVVVPGLVGLSVPRETFYQKELSLVVPRAWGPGFSDSDFELLGIDYPYAYVRWTERRNMEQVLELMQSGKLKVGPLVTDRFKIGDALTAYTAIAEDRSGNHIGVLIGYDTEASGPLATRIQLAGARKPGKDKVNVGLIGAGTFAATTLLPNIRKMPSINLKGVATATGPSGKHVGGKFGFEYCTTDYREILEDPGIDCVLIATRPRLHAEIVLEALRHGKDVFVEKPLCLAPSELKEIVSVLKEKPQRLMVGYNRRFSSLAVKTREFLKGIGEPLIVRYLIDTAPFAKEAYLIDPNEGGGIVRGDWGLLIDLAQFLTGSLPASVYACVLPNAGNYSRNENLTVTLTFRNGSTASLIWVASGGVSFNRERLEVFGGGAECTIENFRSLVIEKRKTRTKKVWKLNRDIGHHNEFAAFFKAIQKGEPSPVSIEETIYTALATFAIEESLRTGAPVKVDPRDLGV
;
A
#
# COMPACT_ATOMS: atom_id res chain seq x y z
N MET A 1 -6.06 7.93 -20.31
CA MET A 1 -5.93 6.48 -20.60
C MET A 1 -7.08 5.70 -19.96
N LYS A 2 -7.51 4.61 -20.59
CA LYS A 2 -8.51 3.67 -20.08
C LYS A 2 -7.90 2.67 -19.11
N GLN A 3 -8.62 2.39 -18.03
CA GLN A 3 -8.23 1.41 -17.02
C GLN A 3 -9.46 0.72 -16.43
N LEU A 4 -9.38 -0.60 -16.28
CA LEU A 4 -10.43 -1.38 -15.63
C LEU A 4 -10.25 -1.39 -14.11
N VAL A 5 -11.31 -1.06 -13.39
CA VAL A 5 -11.33 -1.05 -11.92
C VAL A 5 -12.56 -1.76 -11.36
N GLN A 6 -12.45 -2.21 -10.11
CA GLN A 6 -13.55 -2.77 -9.35
C GLN A 6 -13.71 -2.03 -8.02
N ASN A 7 -14.95 -1.64 -7.70
CA ASN A 7 -15.28 -1.05 -6.42
C ASN A 7 -15.67 -2.13 -5.41
N PHE A 8 -14.90 -2.32 -4.34
CA PHE A 8 -15.16 -3.38 -3.36
C PHE A 8 -16.36 -3.12 -2.45
N LYS A 9 -16.87 -1.89 -2.36
CA LYS A 9 -18.07 -1.58 -1.58
C LYS A 9 -19.33 -1.98 -2.33
N THR A 10 -19.39 -1.72 -3.64
CA THR A 10 -20.57 -1.98 -4.48
C THR A 10 -20.46 -3.27 -5.29
N GLY A 11 -19.25 -3.79 -5.48
CA GLY A 11 -18.97 -4.91 -6.40
C GLY A 11 -18.98 -4.51 -7.88
N LYS A 12 -19.18 -3.22 -8.19
CA LYS A 12 -19.31 -2.71 -9.56
C LYS A 12 -17.95 -2.73 -10.28
N LEU A 13 -17.96 -3.21 -11.52
CA LEU A 13 -16.87 -3.10 -12.48
C LEU A 13 -17.08 -1.85 -13.34
N ASP A 14 -16.03 -1.07 -13.55
CA ASP A 14 -16.07 0.15 -14.36
C ASP A 14 -14.80 0.26 -15.22
N LEU A 15 -14.99 0.71 -16.47
CA LEU A 15 -13.90 1.12 -17.34
C LEU A 15 -13.78 2.65 -17.24
N ILE A 16 -12.72 3.13 -16.61
CA ILE A 16 -12.54 4.55 -16.29
C ILE A 16 -11.44 5.18 -17.14
N GLU A 17 -11.64 6.43 -17.54
CA GLU A 17 -10.56 7.29 -18.04
C GLU A 17 -9.81 7.96 -16.88
N VAL A 18 -8.50 7.74 -16.82
CA VAL A 18 -7.60 8.24 -15.78
C VAL A 18 -6.34 8.85 -16.41
N PRO A 19 -5.62 9.74 -15.70
CA PRO A 19 -4.32 10.19 -16.15
C PRO A 19 -3.30 9.04 -16.09
N VAL A 20 -2.26 9.14 -16.92
CA VAL A 20 -1.20 8.14 -16.99
C VAL A 20 -0.43 8.08 -15.68
N PRO A 21 -0.06 6.89 -15.13
CA PRO A 21 0.68 6.79 -13.88
C PRO A 21 1.95 7.65 -13.86
N ALA A 22 2.33 8.16 -12.69
CA ALA A 22 3.59 8.88 -12.53
C ALA A 22 4.78 7.94 -12.76
N LEU A 23 5.81 8.41 -13.48
CA LEU A 23 7.10 7.75 -13.50
C LEU A 23 7.77 7.94 -12.14
N ARG A 24 8.24 6.85 -11.53
CA ARG A 24 8.86 6.86 -10.20
C ARG A 24 10.24 6.20 -10.26
N PRO A 25 11.15 6.53 -9.32
CA PRO A 25 12.41 5.80 -9.18
C PRO A 25 12.19 4.29 -8.99
N GLY A 26 13.14 3.47 -9.44
CA GLY A 26 13.13 2.01 -9.29
C GLY A 26 12.10 1.25 -10.15
N GLY A 27 11.51 1.91 -11.15
CA GLY A 27 10.58 1.26 -12.07
C GLY A 27 10.46 1.92 -13.43
N VAL A 28 9.61 1.34 -14.26
CA VAL A 28 9.39 1.73 -15.66
C VAL A 28 7.92 2.04 -15.92
N LEU A 29 7.67 2.92 -16.89
CA LEU A 29 6.36 3.05 -17.52
C LEU A 29 6.31 2.12 -18.73
N VAL A 30 5.25 1.35 -18.85
CA VAL A 30 5.03 0.38 -19.92
C VAL A 30 3.70 0.69 -20.60
N ARG A 31 3.71 0.85 -21.91
CA ARG A 31 2.51 0.86 -22.74
C ARG A 31 2.11 -0.59 -23.00
N ASN A 32 0.99 -1.01 -22.45
CA ASN A 32 0.52 -2.38 -22.63
C ASN A 32 0.14 -2.63 -24.09
N VAL A 33 0.46 -3.83 -24.58
CA VAL A 33 0.02 -4.35 -25.88
C VAL A 33 -1.02 -5.45 -25.66
N ASN A 34 -0.75 -6.34 -24.71
CA ASN A 34 -1.68 -7.39 -24.28
C ASN A 34 -1.65 -7.55 -22.75
N SER A 35 -2.78 -7.91 -22.17
CA SER A 35 -2.87 -8.37 -20.79
C SER A 35 -3.75 -9.62 -20.71
N LEU A 36 -3.42 -10.49 -19.75
CA LEU A 36 -4.09 -11.77 -19.60
C LEU A 36 -5.06 -11.74 -18.42
N VAL A 37 -6.30 -12.15 -18.68
CA VAL A 37 -7.31 -12.40 -17.65
C VAL A 37 -7.20 -13.85 -17.20
N SER A 38 -6.90 -14.04 -15.92
CA SER A 38 -6.93 -15.35 -15.28
C SER A 38 -8.26 -15.54 -14.57
N ILE A 39 -9.13 -16.33 -15.19
CA ILE A 39 -10.53 -16.49 -14.78
C ILE A 39 -10.65 -16.91 -13.31
N GLY A 40 -9.85 -17.87 -12.85
CA GLY A 40 -9.92 -18.37 -11.48
C GLY A 40 -9.66 -17.25 -10.45
N THR A 41 -8.58 -16.50 -10.64
CA THR A 41 -8.17 -15.41 -9.75
C THR A 41 -9.17 -14.25 -9.80
N GLU A 42 -9.61 -13.86 -10.99
CA GLU A 42 -10.49 -12.70 -11.16
C GLU A 42 -11.94 -12.97 -10.77
N LYS A 43 -12.43 -14.19 -10.99
CA LYS A 43 -13.71 -14.65 -10.48
C LYS A 43 -13.70 -14.63 -8.96
N SER A 44 -12.65 -15.16 -8.31
CA SER A 44 -12.54 -15.12 -6.84
C SER A 44 -12.51 -13.69 -6.29
N THR A 45 -11.82 -12.77 -6.98
CA THR A 45 -11.75 -11.35 -6.61
C THR A 45 -13.12 -10.68 -6.76
N THR A 46 -13.81 -10.94 -7.86
CA THR A 46 -15.13 -10.40 -8.15
C THR A 46 -16.21 -10.95 -7.22
N GLU A 47 -16.20 -12.25 -6.93
CA GLU A 47 -17.09 -12.88 -5.97
C GLU A 47 -16.88 -12.32 -4.56
N PHE A 48 -15.63 -12.11 -4.15
CA PHE A 48 -15.33 -11.44 -2.88
C PHE A 48 -15.86 -10.00 -2.86
N ALA A 49 -15.67 -9.23 -3.94
CA ALA A 49 -16.17 -7.87 -4.05
C ALA A 49 -17.72 -7.78 -3.96
N LYS A 50 -18.44 -8.77 -4.51
CA LYS A 50 -19.91 -8.88 -4.46
C LYS A 50 -20.48 -9.32 -3.11
N LYS A 51 -19.67 -9.88 -2.19
CA LYS A 51 -20.15 -10.29 -0.86
C LYS A 51 -20.64 -9.10 -0.03
N SER A 52 -21.67 -9.35 0.81
CA SER A 52 -22.10 -8.40 1.85
C SER A 52 -20.95 -8.13 2.84
N ILE A 53 -21.05 -7.06 3.64
CA ILE A 53 -20.03 -6.74 4.67
C ILE A 53 -19.80 -7.94 5.61
N LEU A 54 -20.89 -8.61 6.02
CA LEU A 54 -20.81 -9.82 6.85
C LEU A 54 -20.16 -10.98 6.10
N GLY A 55 -20.48 -11.16 4.82
CA GLY A 55 -19.84 -12.16 3.97
C GLY A 55 -18.34 -11.93 3.78
N LYS A 56 -17.92 -10.66 3.64
CA LYS A 56 -16.51 -10.24 3.57
C LYS A 56 -15.80 -10.51 4.90
N ALA A 57 -16.43 -10.17 6.03
CA ALA A 57 -15.89 -10.44 7.35
C ALA A 57 -15.71 -11.95 7.61
N ARG A 58 -16.66 -12.80 7.17
CA ARG A 58 -16.55 -14.26 7.28
C ARG A 58 -15.44 -14.84 6.39
N ALA A 59 -15.22 -14.26 5.21
CA ALA A 59 -14.15 -14.67 4.31
C ALA A 59 -12.75 -14.20 4.75
N ARG A 60 -12.68 -13.14 5.57
CA ARG A 60 -11.44 -12.57 6.12
C ARG A 60 -11.55 -12.34 7.63
N PRO A 61 -11.59 -13.42 8.43
CA PRO A 61 -11.75 -13.32 9.88
C PRO A 61 -10.61 -12.54 10.56
N ASP A 62 -9.41 -12.59 9.96
CA ASP A 62 -8.25 -11.79 10.37
C ASP A 62 -8.52 -10.28 10.31
N LEU A 63 -9.11 -9.79 9.21
CA LEU A 63 -9.48 -8.38 9.05
C LEU A 63 -10.65 -8.02 9.94
N ALA A 64 -11.63 -8.91 10.11
CA ALA A 64 -12.76 -8.70 11.02
C ALA A 64 -12.27 -8.50 12.47
N ASN A 65 -11.32 -9.31 12.93
CA ASN A 65 -10.70 -9.17 14.25
C ASN A 65 -10.01 -7.81 14.42
N LYS A 66 -9.28 -7.33 13.40
CA LYS A 66 -8.68 -5.99 13.41
C LYS A 66 -9.73 -4.88 13.53
N VAL A 67 -10.89 -5.03 12.88
CA VAL A 67 -12.00 -4.07 12.99
C VAL A 67 -12.61 -4.08 14.39
N ILE A 68 -12.76 -5.25 15.02
CA ILE A 68 -13.25 -5.36 16.40
C ILE A 68 -12.28 -4.66 17.36
N GLN A 69 -10.97 -4.84 17.19
CA GLN A 69 -9.96 -4.15 18.00
C GLN A 69 -10.00 -2.62 17.78
N LEU A 70 -10.17 -2.17 16.53
CA LEU A 70 -10.33 -0.75 16.22
C LEU A 70 -11.60 -0.16 16.85
N ALA A 71 -12.71 -0.91 16.85
CA ALA A 71 -13.95 -0.49 17.48
C ALA A 71 -13.82 -0.37 19.01
N LYS A 72 -13.07 -1.28 19.65
CA LYS A 72 -12.80 -1.23 21.09
C LYS A 72 -11.96 -0.02 21.50
N SER A 73 -11.00 0.38 20.66
CA SER A 73 -10.07 1.48 20.96
C SER A 73 -10.56 2.87 20.52
N GLY A 74 -11.12 3.00 19.31
CA GLY A 74 -11.59 4.26 18.73
C GLY A 74 -13.10 4.51 18.83
N GLY A 75 -13.88 3.46 19.13
CA GLY A 75 -15.34 3.47 19.11
C GLY A 75 -15.92 2.96 17.78
N LEU A 76 -17.16 2.47 17.85
CA LEU A 76 -17.83 1.77 16.73
C LEU A 76 -17.97 2.62 15.46
N LEU A 77 -18.32 3.90 15.62
CA LEU A 77 -18.56 4.80 14.47
C LEU A 77 -17.28 5.08 13.69
N GLU A 78 -16.15 5.24 14.38
CA GLU A 78 -14.85 5.49 13.76
C GLU A 78 -14.34 4.24 13.03
N ALA A 79 -14.45 3.08 13.66
CA ALA A 79 -14.13 1.81 13.04
C ALA A 79 -14.98 1.56 11.79
N TYR A 80 -16.29 1.80 11.87
CA TYR A 80 -17.19 1.69 10.72
C TYR A 80 -16.77 2.62 9.58
N ARG A 81 -16.49 3.90 9.87
CA ARG A 81 -16.03 4.86 8.85
C ARG A 81 -14.73 4.42 8.18
N GLN A 82 -13.75 3.92 8.95
CA GLN A 82 -12.49 3.45 8.40
C GLN A 82 -12.68 2.24 7.48
N VAL A 83 -13.52 1.27 7.89
CA VAL A 83 -13.86 0.10 7.05
C VAL A 83 -14.56 0.53 5.77
N MET A 84 -15.59 1.37 5.89
CA MET A 84 -16.34 1.83 4.71
C MET A 84 -15.45 2.61 3.75
N ASN A 85 -14.55 3.47 4.25
CA ASN A 85 -13.60 4.19 3.40
C ASN A 85 -12.58 3.27 2.72
N ARG A 86 -12.15 2.17 3.36
CA ARG A 86 -11.29 1.17 2.72
C ARG A 86 -12.01 0.40 1.63
N LEU A 87 -13.27 0.02 1.86
CA LEU A 87 -14.09 -0.69 0.87
C LEU A 87 -14.50 0.20 -0.30
N ASP A 88 -14.65 1.51 -0.08
CA ASP A 88 -15.05 2.48 -1.10
C ASP A 88 -13.98 2.70 -2.18
N LYS A 89 -12.74 2.26 -1.96
CA LYS A 89 -11.65 2.40 -2.92
C LYS A 89 -11.89 1.54 -4.16
N GLU A 90 -11.58 2.12 -5.31
CA GLU A 90 -11.49 1.42 -6.59
C GLU A 90 -10.14 0.69 -6.67
N ILE A 91 -10.20 -0.60 -7.00
CA ILE A 91 -9.03 -1.47 -7.12
C ILE A 91 -8.82 -1.78 -8.60
N PRO A 92 -7.63 -1.48 -9.15
CA PRO A 92 -7.24 -1.93 -10.48
C PRO A 92 -7.32 -3.45 -10.62
N LEU A 93 -7.91 -3.93 -11.71
CA LEU A 93 -7.90 -5.35 -12.06
C LEU A 93 -6.71 -5.69 -12.97
N GLY A 94 -6.38 -6.97 -13.06
CA GLY A 94 -5.24 -7.48 -13.82
C GLY A 94 -3.95 -7.55 -13.01
N TYR A 95 -3.13 -8.54 -13.34
CA TYR A 95 -1.83 -8.78 -12.69
C TYR A 95 -0.78 -9.38 -13.63
N SER A 96 -1.08 -9.54 -14.92
CA SER A 96 -0.18 -10.13 -15.92
C SER A 96 -0.37 -9.44 -17.27
N SER A 97 0.69 -8.83 -17.79
CA SER A 97 0.65 -8.07 -19.04
C SER A 97 1.98 -8.09 -19.76
N ALA A 98 1.98 -7.71 -21.04
CA ALA A 98 3.17 -7.46 -21.81
C ALA A 98 3.01 -6.21 -22.67
N GLY A 99 4.11 -5.47 -22.83
CA GLY A 99 4.10 -4.18 -23.49
C GLY A 99 5.48 -3.63 -23.78
N ILE A 100 5.52 -2.34 -24.11
CA ILE A 100 6.73 -1.62 -24.51
C ILE A 100 7.08 -0.58 -23.45
N VAL A 101 8.33 -0.55 -23.00
CA VAL A 101 8.83 0.47 -22.08
C VAL A 101 8.80 1.84 -22.76
N ILE A 102 8.13 2.82 -22.16
CA ILE A 102 7.99 4.19 -22.65
C ILE A 102 8.62 5.24 -21.73
N GLY A 103 9.07 4.83 -20.54
CA GLY A 103 9.80 5.69 -19.61
C GLY A 103 10.55 4.85 -18.58
N VAL A 104 11.72 5.33 -18.15
CA VAL A 104 12.60 4.63 -17.21
C VAL A 104 12.89 5.56 -16.04
N GLY A 105 12.57 5.11 -14.83
CA GLY A 105 12.77 5.87 -13.61
C GLY A 105 14.23 5.90 -13.18
N ALA A 106 14.58 6.88 -12.35
CA ALA A 106 15.92 6.94 -11.76
C ALA A 106 16.25 5.65 -10.98
N GLY A 107 17.49 5.18 -11.09
CA GLY A 107 17.98 3.97 -10.42
C GLY A 107 17.75 2.67 -11.17
N VAL A 108 16.95 2.65 -12.25
CA VAL A 108 16.75 1.45 -13.08
C VAL A 108 17.90 1.29 -14.07
N GLY A 109 18.64 0.19 -13.95
CA GLY A 109 19.79 -0.10 -14.83
C GLY A 109 19.47 -1.05 -15.99
N ASP A 110 18.49 -1.94 -15.81
CA ASP A 110 18.29 -3.09 -16.71
C ASP A 110 17.44 -2.78 -17.94
N PHE A 111 16.69 -1.68 -17.96
CA PHE A 111 15.67 -1.39 -18.97
C PHE A 111 15.92 -0.07 -19.68
N LYS A 112 15.56 -0.01 -20.96
CA LYS A 112 15.56 1.22 -21.77
C LYS A 112 14.20 1.41 -22.46
N VAL A 113 13.91 2.66 -22.85
CA VAL A 113 12.75 2.97 -23.69
C VAL A 113 12.82 2.16 -24.99
N GLY A 114 11.70 1.54 -25.37
CA GLY A 114 11.59 0.64 -26.50
C GLY A 114 11.76 -0.85 -26.17
N ASP A 115 12.25 -1.19 -24.96
CA ASP A 115 12.34 -2.60 -24.56
C ASP A 115 10.94 -3.24 -24.49
N ARG A 116 10.85 -4.49 -24.96
CA ARG A 116 9.64 -5.31 -24.88
C ARG A 116 9.68 -6.07 -23.56
N VAL A 117 8.64 -5.95 -22.73
CA VAL A 117 8.66 -6.48 -21.36
C VAL A 117 7.34 -7.17 -20.99
N ALA A 118 7.46 -8.25 -20.22
CA ALA A 118 6.38 -8.87 -19.48
C ALA A 118 6.37 -8.27 -18.07
N CYS A 119 5.19 -8.03 -17.54
CA CYS A 119 4.98 -7.34 -16.27
C CYS A 119 4.05 -8.17 -15.39
N SER A 120 4.35 -8.19 -14.09
CA SER A 120 3.59 -8.93 -13.08
C SER A 120 3.05 -8.05 -11.96
N ARG A 121 2.37 -8.70 -11.00
CA ARG A 121 1.81 -8.15 -9.77
C ARG A 121 0.53 -7.33 -9.94
N GLY A 122 -0.52 -7.74 -9.23
CA GLY A 122 -1.76 -6.98 -9.11
C GLY A 122 -1.51 -5.61 -8.48
N GLY A 123 -2.12 -4.58 -9.06
CA GLY A 123 -1.88 -3.17 -8.71
C GLY A 123 -0.75 -2.51 -9.51
N PHE A 124 0.05 -3.27 -10.26
CA PHE A 124 1.06 -2.76 -11.19
C PHE A 124 0.75 -3.22 -12.63
N ALA A 125 0.78 -4.52 -12.91
CA ALA A 125 0.43 -5.12 -14.21
C ALA A 125 -1.08 -5.21 -14.46
N SER A 126 -1.77 -4.08 -14.32
CA SER A 126 -3.23 -3.98 -14.42
C SER A 126 -3.73 -3.91 -15.87
N HIS A 127 -5.03 -4.18 -16.04
CA HIS A 127 -5.74 -3.99 -17.31
C HIS A 127 -5.93 -2.50 -17.60
N ALA A 128 -4.89 -1.89 -18.18
CA ALA A 128 -4.80 -0.46 -18.41
C ALA A 128 -3.90 -0.21 -19.63
N GLU A 129 -4.11 0.90 -20.36
CA GLU A 129 -3.29 1.21 -21.55
C GLU A 129 -1.82 1.51 -21.21
N VAL A 130 -1.57 2.15 -20.06
CA VAL A 130 -0.21 2.41 -19.56
C VAL A 130 -0.11 2.06 -18.08
N ILE A 131 0.94 1.36 -17.71
CA ILE A 131 1.19 0.92 -16.33
C ILE A 131 2.55 1.39 -15.85
N PHE A 132 2.68 1.64 -14.54
CA PHE A 132 3.98 1.73 -13.89
C PHE A 132 4.28 0.37 -13.24
N VAL A 133 5.50 -0.11 -13.39
CA VAL A 133 5.94 -1.39 -12.84
C VAL A 133 7.35 -1.26 -12.27
N PRO A 134 7.60 -1.65 -11.01
CA PRO A 134 8.95 -1.76 -10.45
C PRO A 134 9.83 -2.72 -11.27
N GLU A 135 11.14 -2.47 -11.32
CA GLU A 135 12.04 -3.20 -12.23
C GLU A 135 12.06 -4.71 -12.01
N ASN A 136 12.00 -5.16 -10.75
CA ASN A 136 11.98 -6.58 -10.39
C ASN A 136 10.65 -7.29 -10.71
N LEU A 137 9.62 -6.53 -11.07
CA LEU A 137 8.33 -7.04 -11.54
C LEU A 137 8.23 -7.04 -13.08
N CYS A 138 9.34 -6.75 -13.76
CA CYS A 138 9.47 -6.79 -15.22
C CYS A 138 10.48 -7.84 -15.67
N ALA A 139 10.23 -8.48 -16.82
CA ALA A 139 11.18 -9.35 -17.51
C ALA A 139 11.19 -9.02 -19.01
N LYS A 140 12.36 -9.03 -19.67
CA LYS A 140 12.45 -8.72 -21.10
C LYS A 140 11.88 -9.87 -21.94
N LEU A 141 11.07 -9.54 -22.95
CA LEU A 141 10.63 -10.48 -23.97
C LEU A 141 11.79 -10.79 -24.91
N PRO A 142 12.08 -12.08 -25.17
CA PRO A 142 12.96 -12.47 -26.27
C PRO A 142 12.38 -12.04 -27.63
N GLU A 143 13.24 -11.83 -28.62
CA GLU A 143 12.85 -11.28 -29.94
C GLU A 143 11.69 -12.05 -30.59
N ASN A 144 11.71 -13.37 -30.50
CA ASN A 144 10.73 -14.27 -31.12
C ASN A 144 9.51 -14.62 -30.25
N VAL A 145 9.37 -14.03 -29.05
CA VAL A 145 8.18 -14.21 -28.20
C VAL A 145 7.27 -13.01 -28.39
N ASP A 146 6.06 -13.20 -28.91
CA ASP A 146 5.09 -12.11 -29.11
C ASP A 146 4.48 -11.59 -27.79
N PHE A 147 3.74 -10.49 -27.86
CA PHE A 147 3.13 -9.87 -26.68
C PHE A 147 1.96 -10.69 -26.10
N GLU A 148 1.21 -11.40 -26.95
CA GLU A 148 0.18 -12.32 -26.48
C GLU A 148 0.80 -13.38 -25.56
N SER A 149 1.91 -14.00 -26.01
CA SER A 149 2.64 -15.00 -25.24
C SER A 149 3.30 -14.40 -24.01
N GLY A 150 3.93 -13.23 -24.15
CA GLY A 150 4.55 -12.51 -23.03
C GLY A 150 3.56 -12.21 -21.89
N ALA A 151 2.28 -11.97 -22.19
CA ALA A 151 1.24 -11.74 -21.18
C ALA A 151 0.98 -12.98 -20.30
N PHE A 152 1.44 -14.17 -20.69
CA PHE A 152 1.38 -15.40 -19.88
C PHE A 152 2.58 -15.58 -18.94
N ALA A 153 3.61 -14.73 -18.98
CA ALA A 153 4.83 -14.93 -18.20
C ALA A 153 4.56 -15.07 -16.69
N THR A 154 3.72 -14.22 -16.12
CA THR A 154 3.39 -14.25 -14.68
C THR A 154 2.65 -15.53 -14.29
N VAL A 155 1.63 -15.93 -15.06
CA VAL A 155 0.86 -17.16 -14.75
C VAL A 155 1.69 -18.41 -15.00
N GLY A 156 2.56 -18.39 -16.01
CA GLY A 156 3.55 -19.44 -16.23
C GLY A 156 4.54 -19.52 -15.08
N ALA A 157 4.92 -18.39 -14.46
CA ALA A 157 5.83 -18.38 -13.32
C ALA A 157 5.18 -18.99 -12.06
N ILE A 158 3.86 -18.83 -11.87
CA ILE A 158 3.08 -19.54 -10.83
C ILE A 158 3.15 -21.06 -11.08
N ALA A 159 2.88 -21.48 -12.32
CA ALA A 159 2.91 -22.89 -12.70
C ALA A 159 4.31 -23.49 -12.52
N LEU A 160 5.35 -22.79 -13.01
CA LEU A 160 6.76 -23.19 -12.90
C LEU A 160 7.20 -23.32 -11.44
N HIS A 161 6.89 -22.33 -10.60
CA HIS A 161 7.26 -22.37 -9.19
C HIS A 161 6.61 -23.57 -8.48
N SER A 162 5.35 -23.87 -8.82
CA SER A 162 4.63 -25.03 -8.28
C SER A 162 5.27 -26.35 -8.72
N VAL A 163 5.65 -26.48 -10.00
CA VAL A 163 6.36 -27.66 -10.53
C VAL A 163 7.74 -27.85 -9.87
N ARG A 164 8.45 -26.77 -9.56
CA ARG A 164 9.74 -26.83 -8.85
C ARG A 164 9.62 -27.33 -7.43
N LEU A 165 8.55 -26.94 -6.71
CA LEU A 165 8.31 -27.38 -5.33
C LEU A 165 7.94 -28.87 -5.23
N CYS A 166 7.59 -29.52 -6.35
CA CYS A 166 7.51 -30.98 -6.40
C CYS A 166 8.88 -31.62 -6.10
N GLU A 167 9.98 -30.98 -6.52
CA GLU A 167 11.36 -31.46 -6.36
C GLU A 167 11.59 -32.85 -6.95
N LEU A 168 11.05 -33.09 -8.14
CA LEU A 168 11.17 -34.38 -8.83
C LEU A 168 12.44 -34.45 -9.68
N ALA A 169 12.90 -35.68 -9.89
CA ALA A 169 13.95 -36.04 -10.83
C ALA A 169 13.40 -36.45 -12.20
N LEU A 170 14.29 -36.51 -13.19
CA LEU A 170 13.97 -36.96 -14.55
C LEU A 170 13.31 -38.35 -14.52
N GLY A 171 12.15 -38.49 -15.15
CA GLY A 171 11.42 -39.74 -15.27
C GLY A 171 10.43 -40.05 -14.16
N GLU A 172 10.38 -39.26 -13.08
CA GLU A 172 9.41 -39.43 -11.99
C GLU A 172 7.98 -39.02 -12.40
N ASN A 173 6.99 -39.57 -11.70
CA ASN A 173 5.57 -39.44 -12.03
C ASN A 173 4.92 -38.28 -11.28
N LEU A 174 4.29 -37.36 -12.02
CA LEU A 174 3.56 -36.22 -11.52
C LEU A 174 2.08 -36.29 -11.94
N ALA A 175 1.17 -36.25 -10.97
CA ALA A 175 -0.25 -36.01 -11.25
C ALA A 175 -0.58 -34.51 -11.13
N ILE A 176 -1.44 -34.00 -12.01
CA ILE A 176 -1.92 -32.62 -11.98
C ILE A 176 -3.45 -32.62 -11.91
N ILE A 177 -4.00 -32.20 -10.78
CA ILE A 177 -5.44 -32.09 -10.53
C ILE A 177 -5.90 -30.64 -10.77
N GLY A 178 -6.81 -30.46 -11.72
CA GLY A 178 -7.28 -29.16 -12.20
C GLY A 178 -6.50 -28.69 -13.43
N LEU A 179 -7.04 -28.96 -14.61
CA LEU A 179 -6.47 -28.65 -15.92
C LEU A 179 -7.06 -27.36 -16.51
N GLY A 180 -7.30 -26.36 -15.67
CA GLY A 180 -7.49 -24.98 -16.09
C GLY A 180 -6.19 -24.35 -16.61
N LEU A 181 -6.18 -23.03 -16.79
CA LEU A 181 -5.02 -22.30 -17.36
C LEU A 181 -3.67 -22.68 -16.71
N LEU A 182 -3.57 -22.63 -15.37
CA LEU A 182 -2.33 -22.98 -14.65
C LEU A 182 -1.97 -24.46 -14.80
N GLY A 183 -2.96 -25.35 -14.77
CA GLY A 183 -2.74 -26.79 -14.95
C GLY A 183 -2.20 -27.12 -16.34
N GLN A 184 -2.76 -26.51 -17.39
CA GLN A 184 -2.28 -26.69 -18.76
C GLN A 184 -0.85 -26.17 -18.97
N LEU A 185 -0.51 -25.04 -18.34
CA LEU A 185 0.88 -24.53 -18.32
C LEU A 185 1.80 -25.48 -17.56
N ALA A 186 1.37 -25.98 -16.40
CA ALA A 186 2.14 -26.88 -15.57
C ALA A 186 2.41 -28.23 -16.25
N VAL A 187 1.47 -28.76 -17.04
CA VAL A 187 1.67 -29.96 -17.86
C VAL A 187 2.87 -29.77 -18.78
N GLN A 188 2.87 -28.71 -19.59
CA GLN A 188 3.95 -28.44 -20.55
C GLN A 188 5.30 -28.23 -19.85
N ILE A 189 5.30 -27.48 -18.74
CA ILE A 189 6.51 -27.21 -17.96
C ILE A 189 7.05 -28.50 -17.32
N ALA A 190 6.19 -29.33 -16.74
CA ALA A 190 6.59 -30.61 -16.15
C ALA A 190 7.15 -31.57 -17.22
N LYS A 191 6.55 -31.62 -18.41
CA LYS A 191 7.09 -32.36 -19.55
C LYS A 191 8.45 -31.84 -19.99
N ALA A 192 8.63 -30.52 -20.04
CA ALA A 192 9.92 -29.89 -20.35
C ALA A 192 11.00 -30.20 -19.30
N SER A 193 10.61 -30.42 -18.04
CA SER A 193 11.48 -30.89 -16.95
C SER A 193 11.77 -32.40 -17.01
N GLY A 194 11.13 -33.13 -17.92
CA GLY A 194 11.34 -34.56 -18.13
C GLY A 194 10.52 -35.48 -17.22
N TYR A 195 9.44 -34.97 -16.62
CA TYR A 195 8.54 -35.78 -15.80
C TYR A 195 7.57 -36.60 -16.66
N ARG A 196 7.04 -37.68 -16.08
CA ARG A 196 5.88 -38.42 -16.60
C ARG A 196 4.63 -37.80 -16.00
N VAL A 197 3.77 -37.22 -16.83
CA VAL A 197 2.68 -36.34 -16.39
C VAL A 197 1.33 -36.98 -16.64
N PHE A 198 0.49 -37.02 -15.60
CA PHE A 198 -0.90 -37.47 -15.66
C PHE A 198 -1.85 -36.32 -15.32
N GLY A 199 -2.75 -35.97 -16.23
CA GLY A 199 -3.71 -34.87 -16.04
C GLY A 199 -5.08 -35.34 -15.55
N MET A 200 -5.66 -34.65 -14.57
CA MET A 200 -6.99 -34.93 -14.05
C MET A 200 -7.85 -33.66 -13.98
N ASP A 201 -9.05 -33.68 -14.55
CA ASP A 201 -10.03 -32.60 -14.45
C ASP A 201 -11.46 -33.14 -14.55
N ILE A 202 -12.45 -32.39 -14.07
CA ILE A 202 -13.86 -32.74 -14.23
C ILE A 202 -14.36 -32.53 -15.66
N ASN A 203 -13.69 -31.69 -16.46
CA ASN A 203 -14.07 -31.39 -17.83
C ASN A 203 -13.25 -32.26 -18.81
N PRO A 204 -13.91 -33.13 -19.60
CA PRO A 204 -13.23 -34.01 -20.56
C PRO A 204 -12.44 -33.24 -21.63
N ALA A 205 -12.91 -32.07 -22.06
CA ALA A 205 -12.20 -31.27 -23.06
C ALA A 205 -10.83 -30.78 -22.54
N LYS A 206 -10.74 -30.48 -21.23
CA LYS A 206 -9.47 -30.06 -20.61
C LYS A 206 -8.49 -31.23 -20.45
N VAL A 207 -9.00 -32.43 -20.22
CA VAL A 207 -8.21 -33.67 -20.21
C VAL A 207 -7.69 -33.99 -21.61
N SER A 208 -8.49 -33.81 -22.65
CA SER A 208 -8.02 -33.97 -24.04
C SER A 208 -6.95 -32.94 -24.40
N LEU A 209 -7.19 -31.66 -24.08
CA LEU A 209 -6.24 -30.59 -24.33
C LEU A 209 -4.90 -30.80 -23.61
N SER A 210 -4.90 -31.33 -22.37
CA SER A 210 -3.65 -31.58 -21.67
C SER A 210 -2.80 -32.65 -22.34
N LYS A 211 -3.43 -33.68 -22.95
CA LYS A 211 -2.72 -34.70 -23.74
C LYS A 211 -2.15 -34.11 -25.02
N GLU A 212 -2.91 -33.26 -25.71
CA GLU A 212 -2.41 -32.52 -26.89
C GLU A 212 -1.21 -31.63 -26.56
N LEU A 213 -1.18 -31.08 -25.34
CA LEU A 213 -0.09 -30.24 -24.82
C LEU A 213 1.03 -31.05 -24.13
N GLY A 214 0.96 -32.38 -24.13
CA GLY A 214 2.08 -33.25 -23.79
C GLY A 214 1.90 -34.14 -22.56
N ALA A 215 0.78 -34.09 -21.85
CA ALA A 215 0.51 -35.08 -20.79
C ALA A 215 0.55 -36.50 -21.37
N ASP A 216 1.20 -37.43 -20.67
CA ASP A 216 1.37 -38.81 -21.15
C ASP A 216 0.06 -39.59 -21.07
N ASP A 217 -0.76 -39.31 -20.05
CA ASP A 217 -2.14 -39.77 -19.98
C ASP A 217 -2.98 -38.85 -19.06
N GLY A 218 -4.25 -39.19 -18.86
CA GLY A 218 -5.14 -38.45 -17.98
C GLY A 218 -6.54 -39.03 -17.89
N ALA A 219 -7.28 -38.62 -16.86
CA ALA A 219 -8.60 -39.11 -16.53
C ALA A 219 -9.59 -37.97 -16.21
N VAL A 220 -10.88 -38.24 -16.45
CA VAL A 220 -11.97 -37.34 -16.07
C VAL A 220 -12.39 -37.69 -14.64
N ILE A 221 -12.30 -36.72 -13.73
CA ILE A 221 -12.63 -36.91 -12.31
C ILE A 221 -14.12 -37.23 -12.17
N GLY A 222 -14.43 -38.32 -11.47
CA GLY A 222 -15.78 -38.82 -11.28
C GLY A 222 -16.25 -39.81 -12.36
N SER A 223 -15.37 -40.21 -13.28
CA SER A 223 -15.62 -41.38 -14.15
C SER A 223 -15.31 -42.69 -13.42
N ASP A 224 -15.92 -43.80 -13.84
CA ASP A 224 -15.83 -45.10 -13.15
C ASP A 224 -14.40 -45.67 -13.01
N ASP A 225 -13.43 -45.15 -13.77
CA ASP A 225 -12.07 -45.69 -13.86
C ASP A 225 -10.99 -44.62 -13.60
N ASP A 226 -11.33 -43.44 -13.10
CA ASP A 226 -10.36 -42.33 -12.95
C ASP A 226 -9.17 -42.68 -12.05
N MET A 227 -9.45 -43.16 -10.85
CA MET A 227 -8.44 -43.56 -9.86
C MET A 227 -7.67 -44.80 -10.31
N ASN A 228 -8.36 -45.80 -10.82
CA ASN A 228 -7.75 -47.04 -11.30
C ASN A 228 -6.82 -46.77 -12.49
N ARG A 229 -7.19 -45.86 -13.39
CA ARG A 229 -6.33 -45.43 -14.50
C ARG A 229 -5.09 -44.70 -14.01
N ALA A 230 -5.24 -43.81 -13.04
CA ALA A 230 -4.12 -43.09 -12.43
C ALA A 230 -3.13 -44.06 -11.74
N ILE A 231 -3.63 -45.08 -11.04
CA ILE A 231 -2.81 -46.13 -10.41
C ILE A 231 -2.11 -46.99 -11.47
N ARG A 232 -2.81 -47.40 -12.55
CA ARG A 232 -2.20 -48.18 -13.64
C ARG A 232 -1.09 -47.39 -14.37
N PHE A 233 -1.25 -46.09 -14.54
CA PHE A 233 -0.22 -45.22 -15.16
C PHE A 233 1.12 -45.28 -14.42
N THR A 234 1.07 -45.38 -13.08
CA THR A 234 2.26 -45.46 -12.21
C THR A 234 2.73 -46.89 -11.96
N GLY A 235 2.12 -47.88 -12.63
CA GLY A 235 2.43 -49.30 -12.41
C GLY A 235 2.03 -49.82 -11.01
N GLY A 236 1.08 -49.16 -10.35
CA GLY A 236 0.61 -49.53 -9.01
C GLY A 236 1.34 -48.85 -7.85
N TRP A 237 2.41 -48.09 -8.11
CA TRP A 237 3.23 -47.49 -7.07
C TRP A 237 2.68 -46.16 -6.52
N GLY A 238 1.84 -45.48 -7.30
CA GLY A 238 1.38 -44.12 -7.00
C GLY A 238 2.33 -43.04 -7.53
N PHE A 239 1.90 -41.79 -7.44
CA PHE A 239 2.65 -40.64 -7.96
C PHE A 239 3.69 -40.12 -6.95
N ASP A 240 4.88 -39.75 -7.45
CA ASP A 240 5.95 -39.13 -6.65
C ASP A 240 5.51 -37.77 -6.10
N ALA A 241 4.76 -37.01 -6.90
CA ALA A 241 4.07 -35.82 -6.45
C ALA A 241 2.70 -35.63 -7.10
N VAL A 242 1.85 -34.86 -6.43
CA VAL A 242 0.54 -34.41 -6.95
C VAL A 242 0.44 -32.89 -6.83
N LEU A 243 0.20 -32.20 -7.95
CA LEU A 243 -0.08 -30.75 -8.00
C LEU A 243 -1.58 -30.51 -8.06
N ILE A 244 -2.09 -29.57 -7.26
CA ILE A 244 -3.51 -29.22 -7.22
C ILE A 244 -3.71 -27.75 -7.64
N PHE A 245 -4.21 -27.53 -8.85
CA PHE A 245 -4.64 -26.21 -9.37
C PHE A 245 -6.16 -26.01 -9.34
N ALA A 246 -6.92 -26.99 -8.81
CA ALA A 246 -8.36 -26.86 -8.64
C ALA A 246 -8.75 -25.66 -7.75
N SER A 247 -9.96 -25.15 -7.96
CA SER A 247 -10.55 -24.06 -7.17
C SER A 247 -11.95 -24.46 -6.71
N THR A 248 -12.07 -24.92 -5.47
CA THR A 248 -13.32 -25.41 -4.88
C THR A 248 -13.26 -25.34 -3.35
N PRO A 249 -14.35 -25.04 -2.63
CA PRO A 249 -14.34 -25.13 -1.17
C PRO A 249 -14.19 -26.58 -0.65
N SER A 250 -14.34 -27.59 -1.51
CA SER A 250 -14.25 -29.00 -1.13
C SER A 250 -12.81 -29.42 -0.77
N ASN A 251 -12.71 -30.38 0.16
CA ASN A 251 -11.46 -31.05 0.52
C ASN A 251 -11.11 -32.20 -0.45
N GLN A 252 -12.05 -32.60 -1.32
CA GLN A 252 -11.92 -33.75 -2.22
C GLN A 252 -10.62 -33.76 -3.05
N PRO A 253 -10.13 -32.63 -3.63
CA PRO A 253 -8.88 -32.66 -4.39
C PRO A 253 -7.67 -33.09 -3.54
N LEU A 254 -7.64 -32.70 -2.26
CA LEU A 254 -6.57 -33.06 -1.33
C LEU A 254 -6.67 -34.53 -0.91
N GLU A 255 -7.88 -35.05 -0.73
CA GLU A 255 -8.14 -36.47 -0.44
C GLU A 255 -7.72 -37.35 -1.62
N THR A 256 -8.18 -37.03 -2.83
CA THR A 256 -7.78 -37.71 -4.07
C THR A 256 -6.26 -37.67 -4.27
N ALA A 257 -5.62 -36.52 -4.02
CA ALA A 257 -4.17 -36.40 -4.08
C ALA A 257 -3.48 -37.34 -3.08
N ALA A 258 -3.95 -37.43 -1.83
CA ALA A 258 -3.38 -38.32 -0.83
C ALA A 258 -3.54 -39.81 -1.20
N GLU A 259 -4.64 -40.17 -1.84
CA GLU A 259 -4.93 -41.54 -2.28
C GLU A 259 -4.03 -41.99 -3.45
N ILE A 260 -3.85 -41.15 -4.48
CA ILE A 260 -3.02 -41.50 -5.65
C ILE A 260 -1.51 -41.31 -5.43
N CYS A 261 -1.12 -40.54 -4.41
CA CYS A 261 0.29 -40.32 -4.08
C CYS A 261 0.92 -41.60 -3.51
N ARG A 262 2.18 -41.86 -3.84
CA ARG A 262 2.94 -42.97 -3.24
C ARG A 262 3.31 -42.67 -1.79
N GLU A 263 3.76 -43.69 -1.06
CA GLU A 263 4.43 -43.49 0.23
C GLU A 263 5.63 -42.53 0.08
N LYS A 264 5.77 -41.61 1.04
CA LYS A 264 6.76 -40.52 1.07
C LYS A 264 6.68 -39.58 -0.13
N GLY A 265 5.53 -39.52 -0.79
CA GLY A 265 5.27 -38.59 -1.88
C GLY A 265 4.87 -37.20 -1.38
N LYS A 266 4.77 -36.26 -2.31
CA LYS A 266 4.54 -34.84 -2.01
C LYS A 266 3.26 -34.32 -2.65
N VAL A 267 2.45 -33.60 -1.89
CA VAL A 267 1.27 -32.88 -2.39
C VAL A 267 1.55 -31.38 -2.36
N VAL A 268 1.39 -30.72 -3.51
CA VAL A 268 1.67 -29.29 -3.70
C VAL A 268 0.38 -28.59 -4.13
N VAL A 269 -0.04 -27.58 -3.38
CA VAL A 269 -1.41 -27.01 -3.48
C VAL A 269 -1.37 -25.50 -3.76
N PRO A 270 -1.13 -25.07 -5.01
CA PRO A 270 -1.28 -23.69 -5.43
C PRO A 270 -2.75 -23.25 -5.59
N GLY A 271 -3.66 -24.19 -5.84
CA GLY A 271 -5.10 -23.93 -6.01
C GLY A 271 -5.83 -23.57 -4.72
N LEU A 272 -7.02 -22.99 -4.85
CA LEU A 272 -7.88 -22.63 -3.72
C LEU A 272 -8.80 -23.81 -3.38
N VAL A 273 -8.33 -24.72 -2.53
CA VAL A 273 -9.08 -25.92 -2.09
C VAL A 273 -9.27 -25.97 -0.57
N GLY A 274 -10.14 -26.86 -0.10
CA GLY A 274 -10.16 -27.25 1.32
C GLY A 274 -8.80 -27.80 1.75
N LEU A 275 -8.30 -27.39 2.91
CA LEU A 275 -7.01 -27.79 3.47
C LEU A 275 -7.16 -28.56 4.79
N SER A 276 -8.26 -29.31 4.93
CA SER A 276 -8.46 -30.21 6.07
C SER A 276 -7.67 -31.49 5.81
N VAL A 277 -6.41 -31.50 6.23
CA VAL A 277 -5.47 -32.61 5.94
C VAL A 277 -6.06 -33.96 6.40
N PRO A 278 -6.23 -34.95 5.50
CA PRO A 278 -6.71 -36.29 5.87
C PRO A 278 -5.62 -37.03 6.64
N ARG A 279 -5.63 -36.85 7.97
CA ARG A 279 -4.53 -37.25 8.86
C ARG A 279 -4.17 -38.73 8.72
N GLU A 280 -5.14 -39.61 8.61
CA GLU A 280 -4.89 -41.05 8.53
C GLU A 280 -4.04 -41.40 7.30
N THR A 281 -4.46 -40.98 6.10
CA THR A 281 -3.73 -41.24 4.86
C THR A 281 -2.36 -40.56 4.84
N PHE A 282 -2.27 -39.31 5.30
CA PHE A 282 -0.99 -38.58 5.37
C PHE A 282 -0.01 -39.24 6.35
N TYR A 283 -0.52 -39.75 7.48
CA TYR A 283 0.28 -40.45 8.48
C TYR A 283 0.76 -41.81 7.96
N GLN A 284 -0.14 -42.63 7.41
CA GLN A 284 0.19 -43.96 6.90
C GLN A 284 1.22 -43.92 5.78
N LYS A 285 1.11 -42.95 4.88
CA LYS A 285 2.02 -42.80 3.73
C LYS A 285 3.18 -41.84 3.98
N GLU A 286 3.31 -41.24 5.16
CA GLU A 286 4.32 -40.19 5.44
C GLU A 286 4.35 -39.06 4.38
N LEU A 287 3.18 -38.55 3.98
CA LEU A 287 3.08 -37.55 2.91
C LEU A 287 3.51 -36.15 3.38
N SER A 288 4.11 -35.39 2.46
CA SER A 288 4.41 -33.96 2.65
C SER A 288 3.37 -33.06 1.98
N LEU A 289 3.01 -31.95 2.61
CA LEU A 289 2.11 -30.93 2.04
C LEU A 289 2.83 -29.58 1.91
N VAL A 290 2.75 -28.96 0.72
CA VAL A 290 3.34 -27.65 0.45
C VAL A 290 2.29 -26.71 -0.16
N VAL A 291 2.21 -25.47 0.34
CA VAL A 291 1.40 -24.39 -0.25
C VAL A 291 2.34 -23.37 -0.88
N PRO A 292 2.45 -23.30 -2.23
CA PRO A 292 3.36 -22.39 -2.92
C PRO A 292 3.07 -20.92 -2.67
N ARG A 293 4.13 -20.11 -2.63
CA ARG A 293 4.02 -18.65 -2.59
C ARG A 293 3.90 -18.09 -4.01
N ALA A 294 2.69 -18.09 -4.57
CA ALA A 294 2.39 -17.56 -5.91
C ALA A 294 3.46 -17.95 -6.95
N TRP A 295 4.15 -16.98 -7.54
CA TRP A 295 5.20 -17.18 -8.55
C TRP A 295 6.63 -17.13 -7.99
N GLY A 296 6.81 -17.24 -6.66
CA GLY A 296 8.09 -17.54 -6.03
C GLY A 296 8.60 -16.54 -4.98
N PRO A 297 9.83 -16.75 -4.49
CA PRO A 297 10.58 -15.79 -3.67
C PRO A 297 10.59 -14.38 -4.26
N GLY A 298 10.48 -13.37 -3.40
CA GLY A 298 10.21 -11.97 -3.78
C GLY A 298 8.75 -11.56 -3.59
N PHE A 299 7.80 -12.48 -3.78
CA PHE A 299 6.39 -12.14 -3.63
C PHE A 299 6.06 -11.68 -2.19
N SER A 300 5.41 -10.52 -2.09
CA SER A 300 5.09 -9.83 -0.83
C SER A 300 6.30 -9.40 0.01
N ASP A 301 7.49 -9.33 -0.58
CA ASP A 301 8.67 -8.71 0.02
C ASP A 301 8.86 -7.31 -0.59
N SER A 302 8.74 -6.25 0.23
CA SER A 302 8.81 -4.87 -0.25
C SER A 302 10.21 -4.48 -0.74
N ASP A 303 11.26 -5.07 -0.17
CA ASP A 303 12.63 -4.73 -0.54
C ASP A 303 12.91 -5.23 -1.96
N PHE A 304 12.41 -6.43 -2.26
CA PHE A 304 12.48 -7.00 -3.59
C PHE A 304 11.52 -6.31 -4.58
N GLU A 305 10.22 -6.25 -4.27
CA GLU A 305 9.17 -5.80 -5.21
C GLU A 305 9.23 -4.28 -5.45
N LEU A 306 9.53 -3.47 -4.42
CA LEU A 306 9.38 -2.01 -4.47
C LEU A 306 10.71 -1.25 -4.48
N LEU A 307 11.74 -1.75 -3.79
CA LEU A 307 13.04 -1.10 -3.71
C LEU A 307 14.05 -1.62 -4.73
N GLY A 308 13.71 -2.68 -5.48
CA GLY A 308 14.61 -3.24 -6.50
C GLY A 308 15.76 -4.06 -5.93
N ILE A 309 15.75 -4.40 -4.63
CA ILE A 309 16.84 -5.12 -3.97
C ILE A 309 16.69 -6.62 -4.22
N ASP A 310 17.46 -7.17 -5.17
CA ASP A 310 17.44 -8.61 -5.47
C ASP A 310 18.10 -9.42 -4.33
N TYR A 311 17.71 -10.70 -4.23
CA TYR A 311 18.35 -11.65 -3.36
C TYR A 311 19.71 -12.06 -3.91
N PRO A 312 20.70 -12.32 -3.03
CA PRO A 312 21.95 -12.95 -3.43
C PRO A 312 21.72 -14.22 -4.27
N TYR A 313 22.15 -14.19 -5.53
CA TYR A 313 21.84 -15.21 -6.53
C TYR A 313 22.18 -16.64 -6.07
N ALA A 314 23.29 -16.81 -5.35
CA ALA A 314 23.76 -18.10 -4.85
C ALA A 314 22.83 -18.74 -3.80
N TYR A 315 22.03 -17.94 -3.09
CA TYR A 315 21.16 -18.42 -2.01
C TYR A 315 19.70 -18.53 -2.46
N VAL A 316 19.25 -17.61 -3.31
CA VAL A 316 17.92 -17.65 -3.89
C VAL A 316 18.09 -17.58 -5.40
N ARG A 317 18.16 -18.74 -6.06
CA ARG A 317 18.36 -18.84 -7.51
C ARG A 317 17.12 -18.46 -8.32
N TRP A 318 15.94 -18.65 -7.76
CA TRP A 318 14.68 -18.54 -8.50
C TRP A 318 13.73 -17.56 -7.82
N THR A 319 13.87 -16.28 -8.16
CA THR A 319 12.93 -15.23 -7.75
C THR A 319 11.77 -15.14 -8.72
N GLU A 320 10.77 -14.33 -8.37
CA GLU A 320 9.64 -14.03 -9.24
C GLU A 320 10.05 -13.57 -10.65
N ARG A 321 10.99 -12.64 -10.76
CA ARG A 321 11.55 -12.18 -12.04
C ARG A 321 12.19 -13.32 -12.83
N ARG A 322 13.08 -14.07 -12.18
CA ARG A 322 13.80 -15.19 -12.83
C ARG A 322 12.88 -16.34 -13.23
N ASN A 323 11.75 -16.50 -12.54
CA ASN A 323 10.71 -17.44 -12.94
C ASN A 323 9.97 -16.96 -14.21
N MET A 324 9.68 -15.67 -14.32
CA MET A 324 9.13 -15.10 -15.56
C MET A 324 10.11 -15.22 -16.73
N GLU A 325 11.39 -14.89 -16.51
CA GLU A 325 12.45 -15.02 -17.51
C GLU A 325 12.55 -16.47 -18.01
N GLN A 326 12.55 -17.45 -17.11
CA GLN A 326 12.58 -18.87 -17.49
C GLN A 326 11.34 -19.30 -18.30
N VAL A 327 10.17 -18.76 -17.97
CA VAL A 327 8.93 -19.04 -18.71
C VAL A 327 9.00 -18.47 -20.13
N LEU A 328 9.52 -17.25 -20.27
CA LEU A 328 9.75 -16.62 -21.57
C LEU A 328 10.78 -17.41 -22.40
N GLU A 329 11.83 -17.95 -21.78
CA GLU A 329 12.77 -18.86 -22.45
C GLU A 329 12.10 -20.15 -22.95
N LEU A 330 11.20 -20.75 -22.15
CA LEU A 330 10.44 -21.93 -22.56
C LEU A 330 9.50 -21.65 -23.75
N MET A 331 8.91 -20.44 -23.79
CA MET A 331 8.12 -19.98 -24.94
C MET A 331 9.02 -19.78 -26.16
N GLN A 332 10.17 -19.11 -25.99
CA GLN A 332 11.15 -18.89 -27.04
C GLN A 332 11.64 -20.20 -27.66
N SER A 333 11.88 -21.23 -26.84
CA SER A 333 12.33 -22.54 -27.30
C SER A 333 11.17 -23.43 -27.82
N GLY A 334 9.93 -22.94 -27.85
CA GLY A 334 8.75 -23.68 -28.27
C GLY A 334 8.32 -24.83 -27.35
N LYS A 335 8.90 -24.93 -26.14
CA LYS A 335 8.55 -25.94 -25.11
C LYS A 335 7.30 -25.56 -24.34
N LEU A 336 6.91 -24.29 -24.34
CA LEU A 336 5.67 -23.78 -23.77
C LEU A 336 4.88 -23.05 -24.83
N LYS A 337 3.76 -23.64 -25.27
CA LYS A 337 2.86 -23.10 -26.29
C LYS A 337 1.59 -22.59 -25.61
N VAL A 338 1.35 -21.29 -25.72
CA VAL A 338 0.19 -20.64 -25.10
C VAL A 338 -0.93 -20.30 -26.08
N GLY A 339 -0.65 -20.27 -27.40
CA GLY A 339 -1.66 -20.06 -28.43
C GLY A 339 -2.90 -20.96 -28.29
N PRO A 340 -2.76 -22.29 -28.10
CA PRO A 340 -3.90 -23.19 -27.86
C PRO A 340 -4.68 -22.93 -26.56
N LEU A 341 -4.12 -22.14 -25.63
CA LEU A 341 -4.78 -21.78 -24.37
C LEU A 341 -5.60 -20.49 -24.49
N VAL A 342 -5.40 -19.70 -25.56
CA VAL A 342 -6.15 -18.47 -25.78
C VAL A 342 -7.50 -18.80 -26.40
N THR A 343 -8.56 -18.69 -25.61
CA THR A 343 -9.93 -18.97 -26.05
C THR A 343 -10.60 -17.72 -26.61
N ASP A 344 -10.29 -16.53 -26.06
CA ASP A 344 -10.98 -15.30 -26.41
C ASP A 344 -10.03 -14.10 -26.43
N ARG A 345 -10.36 -13.13 -27.29
CA ARG A 345 -9.64 -11.87 -27.43
C ARG A 345 -10.65 -10.72 -27.41
N PHE A 346 -10.44 -9.79 -26.48
CA PHE A 346 -11.23 -8.57 -26.35
C PHE A 346 -10.34 -7.35 -26.49
N LYS A 347 -10.90 -6.21 -26.88
CA LYS A 347 -10.22 -4.92 -26.76
C LYS A 347 -10.52 -4.32 -25.38
N ILE A 348 -9.64 -3.46 -24.87
CA ILE A 348 -9.87 -2.77 -23.58
C ILE A 348 -11.21 -2.00 -23.52
N GLY A 349 -11.70 -1.49 -24.67
CA GLY A 349 -13.02 -0.86 -24.77
C GLY A 349 -14.20 -1.79 -24.43
N ASP A 350 -14.03 -3.09 -24.67
CA ASP A 350 -15.04 -4.13 -24.49
C ASP A 350 -14.80 -4.94 -23.20
N ALA A 351 -13.89 -4.48 -22.32
CA ALA A 351 -13.50 -5.22 -21.12
C ALA A 351 -14.69 -5.53 -20.19
N LEU A 352 -15.67 -4.63 -20.06
CA LEU A 352 -16.86 -4.91 -19.24
C LEU A 352 -17.70 -6.06 -19.80
N THR A 353 -17.81 -6.14 -21.14
CA THR A 353 -18.50 -7.25 -21.83
C THR A 353 -17.75 -8.56 -21.61
N ALA A 354 -16.40 -8.53 -21.72
CA ALA A 354 -15.55 -9.69 -21.47
C ALA A 354 -15.77 -10.28 -20.06
N TYR A 355 -15.78 -9.43 -19.03
CA TYR A 355 -15.98 -9.88 -17.65
C TYR A 355 -17.39 -10.42 -17.39
N THR A 356 -18.41 -9.85 -18.04
CA THR A 356 -19.76 -10.38 -17.97
C THR A 356 -19.82 -11.79 -18.58
N ALA A 357 -19.25 -11.98 -19.78
CA ALA A 357 -19.19 -13.29 -20.44
C ALA A 357 -18.46 -14.33 -19.57
N ILE A 358 -17.29 -13.98 -19.00
CA ILE A 358 -16.52 -14.85 -18.11
C ILE A 358 -17.31 -15.21 -16.83
N ALA A 359 -18.05 -14.26 -16.27
CA ALA A 359 -18.83 -14.48 -15.05
C ALA A 359 -20.05 -15.38 -15.30
N GLU A 360 -20.64 -15.30 -16.48
CA GLU A 360 -21.83 -16.07 -16.88
C GLU A 360 -21.49 -17.45 -17.43
N ASP A 361 -20.25 -17.68 -17.88
CA ASP A 361 -19.82 -18.98 -18.37
C ASP A 361 -19.80 -20.04 -17.24
N ARG A 362 -20.74 -20.99 -17.35
CA ARG A 362 -20.82 -22.19 -16.50
C ARG A 362 -20.23 -23.43 -17.18
N SER A 363 -19.95 -23.37 -18.48
CA SER A 363 -19.36 -24.48 -19.24
C SER A 363 -17.89 -24.68 -18.91
N GLY A 364 -17.21 -23.62 -18.45
CA GLY A 364 -15.80 -23.65 -18.11
C GLY A 364 -14.91 -23.80 -19.35
N ASN A 365 -15.42 -23.37 -20.52
CA ASN A 365 -14.77 -23.47 -21.81
C ASN A 365 -13.71 -22.39 -22.00
N HIS A 366 -13.81 -21.26 -21.29
CA HIS A 366 -12.78 -20.24 -21.32
C HIS A 366 -11.54 -20.68 -20.52
N ILE A 367 -10.35 -20.55 -21.11
CA ILE A 367 -9.06 -20.91 -20.47
C ILE A 367 -8.21 -19.66 -20.28
N GLY A 368 -7.72 -19.08 -21.37
CA GLY A 368 -6.97 -17.83 -21.40
C GLY A 368 -7.72 -16.76 -22.18
N VAL A 369 -8.03 -15.64 -21.53
CA VAL A 369 -8.71 -14.51 -22.17
C VAL A 369 -7.73 -13.35 -22.26
N LEU A 370 -7.49 -12.84 -23.47
CA LEU A 370 -6.59 -11.71 -23.70
C LEU A 370 -7.37 -10.41 -23.87
N ILE A 371 -6.86 -9.35 -23.26
CA ILE A 371 -7.27 -7.97 -23.53
C ILE A 371 -6.16 -7.30 -24.33
N GLY A 372 -6.48 -6.86 -25.54
CA GLY A 372 -5.60 -6.09 -26.42
C GLY A 372 -5.81 -4.58 -26.29
N TYR A 373 -4.74 -3.83 -26.55
CA TYR A 373 -4.69 -2.38 -26.46
C TYR A 373 -4.29 -1.77 -27.80
N ASP A 374 -4.84 -0.60 -28.11
CA ASP A 374 -4.42 0.16 -29.28
C ASP A 374 -3.11 0.89 -28.95
N THR A 375 -2.02 0.44 -29.58
CA THR A 375 -0.67 1.01 -29.37
C THR A 375 -0.29 2.04 -30.42
N GLU A 376 -1.09 2.17 -31.48
CA GLU A 376 -0.92 3.13 -32.56
C GLU A 376 -1.65 4.45 -32.29
N ALA A 377 -2.57 4.47 -31.30
CA ALA A 377 -3.24 5.69 -30.83
C ALA A 377 -2.21 6.79 -30.49
N SER A 378 -1.97 7.65 -31.46
CA SER A 378 -0.96 8.71 -31.44
C SER A 378 -1.53 9.93 -30.72
N GLY A 379 -1.28 10.01 -29.41
CA GLY A 379 -1.57 11.19 -28.62
C GLY A 379 -0.59 11.33 -27.46
N PRO A 380 -0.27 12.57 -27.02
CA PRO A 380 0.50 12.77 -25.81
C PRO A 380 -0.21 12.11 -24.63
N LEU A 381 0.57 11.39 -23.82
CA LEU A 381 0.08 10.75 -22.60
C LEU A 381 -0.39 11.82 -21.62
N ALA A 382 -1.70 11.97 -21.48
CA ALA A 382 -2.27 12.95 -20.57
C ALA A 382 -1.96 12.58 -19.11
N THR A 383 -1.13 13.40 -18.46
CA THR A 383 -0.85 13.35 -17.02
C THR A 383 -1.95 14.02 -16.21
N ARG A 384 -2.84 14.81 -16.85
CA ARG A 384 -3.98 15.49 -16.25
C ARG A 384 -5.28 15.21 -16.97
N ILE A 385 -6.36 15.09 -16.21
CA ILE A 385 -7.74 15.03 -16.73
C ILE A 385 -8.65 15.99 -15.97
N GLN A 386 -9.61 16.57 -16.69
CA GLN A 386 -10.68 17.36 -16.08
C GLN A 386 -11.73 16.41 -15.47
N LEU A 387 -12.22 16.75 -14.28
CA LEU A 387 -13.24 15.97 -13.59
C LEU A 387 -14.62 16.59 -13.80
N ALA A 388 -15.61 15.73 -14.06
CA ALA A 388 -17.01 16.13 -14.20
C ALA A 388 -17.58 16.59 -12.85
N GLY A 389 -18.37 17.68 -12.85
CA GLY A 389 -19.02 18.21 -11.64
C GLY A 389 -18.20 19.25 -10.85
N ALA A 390 -17.10 19.75 -11.44
CA ALA A 390 -16.33 20.88 -10.92
C ALA A 390 -17.23 22.09 -10.63
N ARG A 391 -17.17 22.62 -9.40
CA ARG A 391 -17.86 23.88 -9.08
C ARG A 391 -17.03 25.03 -9.64
N LYS A 392 -17.67 26.00 -10.31
CA LYS A 392 -16.96 27.23 -10.74
C LYS A 392 -16.36 27.93 -9.50
N PRO A 393 -15.10 28.39 -9.56
CA PRO A 393 -14.48 29.09 -8.45
C PRO A 393 -15.29 30.34 -8.12
N GLY A 394 -15.60 30.53 -6.83
CA GLY A 394 -16.12 31.81 -6.34
C GLY A 394 -14.95 32.78 -6.18
N LYS A 395 -15.13 34.05 -6.57
CA LYS A 395 -14.07 35.07 -6.56
C LYS A 395 -13.42 35.31 -5.18
N ASP A 396 -14.08 34.92 -4.09
CA ASP A 396 -13.64 35.15 -2.70
C ASP A 396 -13.16 33.88 -1.97
N LYS A 397 -12.85 32.80 -2.71
CA LYS A 397 -12.41 31.52 -2.14
C LYS A 397 -10.93 31.27 -2.35
N VAL A 398 -10.30 30.61 -1.38
CA VAL A 398 -8.93 30.10 -1.51
C VAL A 398 -8.96 28.84 -2.38
N ASN A 399 -8.22 28.85 -3.49
CA ASN A 399 -8.06 27.72 -4.38
C ASN A 399 -6.91 26.84 -3.90
N VAL A 400 -7.23 25.59 -3.62
CA VAL A 400 -6.33 24.65 -2.95
C VAL A 400 -5.95 23.52 -3.89
N GLY A 401 -4.65 23.30 -4.04
CA GLY A 401 -4.07 22.09 -4.62
C GLY A 401 -3.77 21.05 -3.54
N LEU A 402 -4.07 19.78 -3.78
CA LEU A 402 -3.65 18.67 -2.91
C LEU A 402 -2.58 17.84 -3.60
N ILE A 403 -1.43 17.67 -2.97
CA ILE A 403 -0.34 16.79 -3.43
C ILE A 403 -0.24 15.62 -2.47
N GLY A 404 -0.57 14.42 -2.94
CA GLY A 404 -0.64 13.21 -2.11
C GLY A 404 -2.03 13.01 -1.50
N ALA A 405 -2.85 12.17 -2.14
CA ALA A 405 -4.17 11.79 -1.63
C ALA A 405 -4.17 10.38 -1.02
N GLY A 406 -3.23 10.13 -0.11
CA GLY A 406 -3.15 8.87 0.62
C GLY A 406 -4.38 8.63 1.52
N THR A 407 -4.41 7.48 2.18
CA THR A 407 -5.52 7.12 3.09
C THR A 407 -5.78 8.22 4.11
N PHE A 408 -4.73 8.78 4.73
CA PHE A 408 -4.86 9.83 5.73
C PHE A 408 -5.51 11.12 5.18
N ALA A 409 -5.06 11.61 4.02
CA ALA A 409 -5.65 12.76 3.36
C ALA A 409 -7.15 12.54 3.06
N ALA A 410 -7.50 11.37 2.50
CA ALA A 410 -8.86 11.04 2.13
C ALA A 410 -9.79 10.80 3.34
N THR A 411 -9.29 10.26 4.45
CA THR A 411 -10.13 9.92 5.62
C THR A 411 -10.17 11.00 6.69
N THR A 412 -9.15 11.86 6.75
CA THR A 412 -8.94 12.81 7.84
C THR A 412 -8.91 14.24 7.35
N LEU A 413 -8.05 14.60 6.39
CA LEU A 413 -7.85 16.00 6.00
C LEU A 413 -9.02 16.53 5.17
N LEU A 414 -9.32 15.89 4.04
CA LEU A 414 -10.35 16.34 3.10
C LEU A 414 -11.76 16.43 3.71
N PRO A 415 -12.21 15.53 4.60
CA PRO A 415 -13.49 15.70 5.28
C PRO A 415 -13.60 16.95 6.16
N ASN A 416 -12.48 17.48 6.67
CA ASN A 416 -12.45 18.72 7.43
C ASN A 416 -12.46 19.95 6.52
N ILE A 417 -11.76 19.88 5.39
CA ILE A 417 -11.61 20.99 4.43
C ILE A 417 -12.86 21.17 3.58
N ARG A 418 -13.45 20.09 3.06
CA ARG A 418 -14.63 20.13 2.16
C ARG A 418 -15.83 20.87 2.76
N LYS A 419 -15.93 20.91 4.09
CA LYS A 419 -17.03 21.57 4.81
C LYS A 419 -16.84 23.09 4.94
N MET A 420 -15.67 23.61 4.57
CA MET A 420 -15.35 25.03 4.71
C MET A 420 -15.86 25.80 3.48
N PRO A 421 -16.78 26.77 3.65
CA PRO A 421 -17.39 27.46 2.52
C PRO A 421 -16.41 28.35 1.75
N SER A 422 -15.36 28.82 2.43
CA SER A 422 -14.30 29.68 1.88
C SER A 422 -13.28 28.96 1.00
N ILE A 423 -13.38 27.64 0.85
CA ILE A 423 -12.37 26.83 0.16
C ILE A 423 -12.91 26.29 -1.15
N ASN A 424 -12.08 26.34 -2.18
CA ASN A 424 -12.27 25.64 -3.45
C ASN A 424 -11.16 24.59 -3.62
N LEU A 425 -11.54 23.33 -3.84
CA LEU A 425 -10.59 22.25 -4.12
C LEU A 425 -10.36 22.20 -5.63
N LYS A 426 -9.20 22.65 -6.09
CA LYS A 426 -8.96 22.86 -7.52
C LYS A 426 -8.29 21.65 -8.18
N GLY A 427 -7.05 21.33 -7.80
CA GLY A 427 -6.28 20.22 -8.36
C GLY A 427 -5.91 19.18 -7.31
N VAL A 428 -5.90 17.90 -7.68
CA VAL A 428 -5.35 16.81 -6.85
C VAL A 428 -4.31 16.00 -7.62
N ALA A 429 -3.13 15.82 -7.02
CA ALA A 429 -2.04 15.04 -7.57
C ALA A 429 -1.83 13.74 -6.78
N THR A 430 -1.79 12.62 -7.49
CA THR A 430 -1.56 11.28 -6.92
C THR A 430 -0.62 10.47 -7.79
N ALA A 431 0.12 9.51 -7.22
CA ALA A 431 1.03 8.68 -8.01
C ALA A 431 0.32 7.80 -9.06
N THR A 432 -0.96 7.47 -8.84
CA THR A 432 -1.75 6.63 -9.76
C THR A 432 -3.01 7.35 -10.21
N GLY A 433 -3.39 7.19 -11.48
CA GLY A 433 -4.57 7.82 -12.05
C GLY A 433 -5.90 7.43 -11.37
N PRO A 434 -6.18 6.14 -11.09
CA PRO A 434 -7.42 5.73 -10.41
C PRO A 434 -7.60 6.38 -9.03
N SER A 435 -6.52 6.49 -8.24
CA SER A 435 -6.62 7.13 -6.93
C SER A 435 -6.95 8.62 -7.04
N GLY A 436 -6.33 9.32 -8.01
CA GLY A 436 -6.59 10.73 -8.28
C GLY A 436 -8.01 10.98 -8.76
N LYS A 437 -8.51 10.16 -9.69
CA LYS A 437 -9.90 10.24 -10.17
C LYS A 437 -10.90 9.96 -9.05
N HIS A 438 -10.68 8.92 -8.26
CA HIS A 438 -11.58 8.54 -7.17
C HIS A 438 -11.66 9.63 -6.10
N VAL A 439 -10.52 10.11 -5.59
CA VAL A 439 -10.49 11.18 -4.59
C VAL A 439 -11.02 12.48 -5.18
N GLY A 440 -10.58 12.82 -6.39
CA GLY A 440 -11.00 14.02 -7.11
C GLY A 440 -12.51 14.12 -7.24
N GLY A 441 -13.14 13.08 -7.79
CA GLY A 441 -14.59 13.00 -7.94
C GLY A 441 -15.34 12.97 -6.60
N LYS A 442 -14.84 12.22 -5.61
CA LYS A 442 -15.48 12.10 -4.29
C LYS A 442 -15.54 13.43 -3.54
N PHE A 443 -14.50 14.24 -3.62
CA PHE A 443 -14.39 15.51 -2.89
C PHE A 443 -14.73 16.76 -3.73
N GLY A 444 -14.87 16.61 -5.04
CA GLY A 444 -15.30 17.68 -5.94
C GLY A 444 -14.16 18.56 -6.44
N PHE A 445 -12.99 17.97 -6.71
CA PHE A 445 -11.88 18.65 -7.37
C PHE A 445 -12.22 18.97 -8.83
N GLU A 446 -11.62 20.03 -9.38
CA GLU A 446 -11.81 20.41 -10.78
C GLU A 446 -11.04 19.47 -11.72
N TYR A 447 -9.81 19.12 -11.37
CA TYR A 447 -8.97 18.20 -12.14
C TYR A 447 -8.15 17.27 -11.23
N CYS A 448 -7.71 16.16 -11.79
CA CYS A 448 -6.66 15.34 -11.18
C CYS A 448 -5.48 15.17 -12.13
N THR A 449 -4.29 15.02 -11.55
CA THR A 449 -3.03 14.80 -12.28
C THR A 449 -2.17 13.75 -11.58
N THR A 450 -1.23 13.16 -12.31
CA THR A 450 -0.15 12.34 -11.76
C THR A 450 1.17 13.07 -11.64
N ASP A 451 1.28 14.27 -12.20
CA ASP A 451 2.42 15.16 -12.02
C ASP A 451 2.04 16.30 -11.06
N TYR A 452 2.66 16.33 -9.87
CA TYR A 452 2.37 17.38 -8.91
C TYR A 452 2.84 18.76 -9.36
N ARG A 453 3.79 18.84 -10.32
CA ARG A 453 4.27 20.13 -10.83
C ARG A 453 3.18 20.90 -11.55
N GLU A 454 2.24 20.21 -12.19
CA GLU A 454 1.05 20.85 -12.77
C GLU A 454 0.15 21.53 -11.71
N ILE A 455 0.23 21.15 -10.43
CA ILE A 455 -0.43 21.88 -9.33
C ILE A 455 0.37 23.13 -8.95
N LEU A 456 1.69 23.01 -8.90
CA LEU A 456 2.58 24.12 -8.54
C LEU A 456 2.58 25.22 -9.61
N GLU A 457 2.50 24.83 -10.87
CA GLU A 457 2.50 25.72 -12.04
C GLU A 457 1.13 26.35 -12.32
N ASP A 458 0.02 25.81 -11.78
CA ASP A 458 -1.31 26.38 -12.00
C ASP A 458 -1.41 27.77 -11.31
N PRO A 459 -1.55 28.86 -12.09
CA PRO A 459 -1.57 30.21 -11.52
C PRO A 459 -2.83 30.51 -10.70
N GLY A 460 -3.89 29.72 -10.86
CA GLY A 460 -5.11 29.86 -10.07
C GLY A 460 -5.18 28.91 -8.87
N ILE A 461 -4.05 28.38 -8.40
CA ILE A 461 -3.93 27.72 -7.08
C ILE A 461 -3.19 28.69 -6.15
N ASP A 462 -3.81 29.03 -5.03
CA ASP A 462 -3.29 29.98 -4.05
C ASP A 462 -2.38 29.27 -3.03
N CYS A 463 -2.78 28.08 -2.59
CA CYS A 463 -2.02 27.28 -1.63
C CYS A 463 -2.04 25.78 -1.96
N VAL A 464 -1.04 25.07 -1.47
CA VAL A 464 -0.93 23.62 -1.60
C VAL A 464 -0.95 22.91 -0.26
N LEU A 465 -1.65 21.77 -0.22
CA LEU A 465 -1.63 20.83 0.88
C LEU A 465 -0.77 19.63 0.47
N ILE A 466 0.32 19.38 1.20
CA ILE A 466 1.25 18.28 0.93
C ILE A 466 0.99 17.18 1.96
N ALA A 467 0.46 16.04 1.51
CA ALA A 467 0.18 14.86 2.32
C ALA A 467 0.76 13.60 1.66
N THR A 468 2.01 13.73 1.21
CA THR A 468 2.82 12.66 0.59
C THR A 468 3.54 11.84 1.66
N ARG A 469 4.52 11.02 1.25
CA ARG A 469 5.42 10.35 2.21
C ARG A 469 6.47 11.35 2.70
N PRO A 470 6.91 11.29 3.97
CA PRO A 470 7.87 12.23 4.56
C PRO A 470 9.13 12.48 3.73
N ARG A 471 9.70 11.45 3.09
CA ARG A 471 10.87 11.59 2.20
C ARG A 471 10.69 12.62 1.08
N LEU A 472 9.45 12.87 0.64
CA LEU A 472 9.15 13.82 -0.44
C LEU A 472 8.76 15.22 0.06
N HIS A 473 8.63 15.43 1.36
CA HIS A 473 8.09 16.69 1.90
C HIS A 473 9.00 17.88 1.56
N ALA A 474 10.30 17.78 1.87
CA ALA A 474 11.23 18.89 1.69
C ALA A 474 11.30 19.37 0.23
N GLU A 475 11.47 18.44 -0.71
CA GLU A 475 11.52 18.72 -2.15
C GLU A 475 10.27 19.47 -2.62
N ILE A 476 9.07 18.93 -2.31
CA ILE A 476 7.81 19.52 -2.75
C ILE A 476 7.55 20.87 -2.06
N VAL A 477 7.88 21.01 -0.77
CA VAL A 477 7.78 22.29 -0.04
C VAL A 477 8.66 23.35 -0.70
N LEU A 478 9.92 23.03 -0.99
CA LEU A 478 10.86 23.95 -1.64
C LEU A 478 10.35 24.39 -3.01
N GLU A 479 9.89 23.46 -3.84
CA GLU A 479 9.30 23.79 -5.14
C GLU A 479 8.05 24.67 -5.00
N ALA A 480 7.15 24.37 -4.06
CA ALA A 480 5.94 25.14 -3.84
C ALA A 480 6.23 26.58 -3.40
N LEU A 481 7.16 26.76 -2.45
CA LEU A 481 7.60 28.08 -1.99
C LEU A 481 8.26 28.88 -3.13
N ARG A 482 9.06 28.22 -3.99
CA ARG A 482 9.66 28.85 -5.17
C ARG A 482 8.62 29.32 -6.17
N HIS A 483 7.50 28.61 -6.31
CA HIS A 483 6.34 29.01 -7.11
C HIS A 483 5.44 30.05 -6.43
N GLY A 484 5.82 30.53 -5.24
CA GLY A 484 5.08 31.55 -4.51
C GLY A 484 3.73 31.07 -3.95
N LYS A 485 3.59 29.76 -3.70
CA LYS A 485 2.39 29.18 -3.09
C LYS A 485 2.50 29.25 -1.57
N ASP A 486 1.38 29.49 -0.90
CA ASP A 486 1.26 29.18 0.53
C ASP A 486 1.26 27.65 0.72
N VAL A 487 1.91 27.15 1.77
CA VAL A 487 2.17 25.72 1.96
C VAL A 487 1.64 25.25 3.31
N PHE A 488 0.78 24.23 3.27
CA PHE A 488 0.53 23.34 4.41
C PHE A 488 1.16 22.00 4.10
N VAL A 489 2.00 21.49 4.98
CA VAL A 489 2.64 20.18 4.84
C VAL A 489 2.34 19.31 6.04
N GLU A 490 1.95 18.07 5.82
CA GLU A 490 1.82 17.11 6.89
C GLU A 490 3.15 16.88 7.60
N LYS A 491 3.08 16.48 8.87
CA LYS A 491 4.29 16.24 9.67
C LYS A 491 5.05 14.99 9.16
N PRO A 492 6.40 14.97 9.24
CA PRO A 492 7.28 16.08 9.61
C PRO A 492 7.56 17.04 8.44
N LEU A 493 8.12 18.22 8.71
CA LEU A 493 8.50 19.16 7.64
C LEU A 493 9.54 18.58 6.67
N CYS A 494 10.56 17.89 7.21
CA CYS A 494 11.68 17.32 6.48
C CYS A 494 12.32 16.20 7.31
N LEU A 495 13.19 15.40 6.68
CA LEU A 495 13.87 14.28 7.33
C LEU A 495 15.34 14.57 7.67
N ALA A 496 15.94 15.61 7.10
CA ALA A 496 17.34 15.97 7.33
C ALA A 496 17.55 17.44 7.74
N PRO A 497 18.56 17.74 8.60
CA PRO A 497 18.92 19.13 8.93
C PRO A 497 19.31 19.97 7.72
N SER A 498 19.94 19.38 6.70
CA SER A 498 20.30 20.06 5.45
C SER A 498 19.07 20.53 4.66
N GLU A 499 18.00 19.73 4.64
CA GLU A 499 16.72 20.10 4.03
C GLU A 499 16.05 21.25 4.79
N LEU A 500 16.08 21.20 6.13
CA LEU A 500 15.56 22.28 6.97
C LEU A 500 16.28 23.60 6.67
N LYS A 501 17.62 23.56 6.57
CA LYS A 501 18.44 24.72 6.19
C LYS A 501 17.99 25.33 4.87
N GLU A 502 17.80 24.49 3.85
CA GLU A 502 17.37 24.96 2.51
C GLU A 502 15.99 25.61 2.56
N ILE A 503 15.04 25.01 3.28
CA ILE A 503 13.69 25.56 3.46
C ILE A 503 13.75 26.93 4.13
N VAL A 504 14.55 27.08 5.18
CA VAL A 504 14.75 28.35 5.88
C VAL A 504 15.36 29.40 4.95
N SER A 505 16.34 29.03 4.13
CA SER A 505 16.94 29.95 3.15
C SER A 505 15.90 30.46 2.15
N VAL A 506 15.09 29.56 1.58
CA VAL A 506 14.05 29.94 0.61
C VAL A 506 12.99 30.83 1.25
N LEU A 507 12.60 30.58 2.51
CA LEU A 507 11.62 31.42 3.22
C LEU A 507 12.15 32.83 3.53
N LYS A 508 13.46 32.98 3.76
CA LYS A 508 14.09 34.30 3.92
C LYS A 508 14.01 35.10 2.61
N GLU A 509 14.19 34.45 1.47
CA GLU A 509 14.11 35.07 0.15
C GLU A 509 12.66 35.31 -0.31
N LYS A 510 11.76 34.37 0.00
CA LYS A 510 10.35 34.36 -0.40
C LYS A 510 9.47 34.10 0.83
N PRO A 511 8.95 35.16 1.50
CA PRO A 511 8.20 35.03 2.74
C PRO A 511 6.75 34.56 2.51
N GLN A 512 6.60 33.32 2.04
CA GLN A 512 5.31 32.63 1.93
C GLN A 512 4.90 32.00 3.27
N ARG A 513 3.61 31.74 3.47
CA ARG A 513 3.16 31.01 4.66
C ARG A 513 3.57 29.55 4.53
N LEU A 514 4.27 29.03 5.54
CA LEU A 514 4.50 27.62 5.73
C LEU A 514 3.87 27.19 7.06
N MET A 515 3.09 26.12 7.04
CA MET A 515 2.52 25.52 8.23
C MET A 515 2.67 24.00 8.18
N VAL A 516 3.19 23.43 9.27
CA VAL A 516 3.29 21.98 9.46
C VAL A 516 2.05 21.49 10.20
N GLY A 517 1.55 20.30 9.84
CA GLY A 517 0.35 19.65 10.38
C GLY A 517 0.43 19.18 11.84
N TYR A 518 0.93 20.02 12.75
CA TYR A 518 0.94 19.74 14.18
C TYR A 518 -0.43 20.04 14.81
N ASN A 519 -1.39 19.18 14.54
CA ASN A 519 -2.80 19.42 14.84
C ASN A 519 -3.14 19.61 16.33
N ARG A 520 -2.40 18.97 17.26
CA ARG A 520 -2.77 18.90 18.69
C ARG A 520 -2.89 20.26 19.36
N ARG A 521 -2.04 21.24 18.99
CA ARG A 521 -2.12 22.61 19.53
C ARG A 521 -3.43 23.31 19.18
N PHE A 522 -4.10 22.90 18.10
CA PHE A 522 -5.39 23.45 17.67
C PHE A 522 -6.59 22.73 18.28
N SER A 523 -6.38 21.66 19.06
CA SER A 523 -7.48 21.05 19.80
C SER A 523 -8.08 22.07 20.76
N SER A 524 -9.41 22.12 20.85
CA SER A 524 -10.06 23.10 21.72
C SER A 524 -9.71 22.95 23.20
N LEU A 525 -9.31 21.73 23.64
CA LEU A 525 -8.85 21.50 24.99
C LEU A 525 -7.43 22.03 25.21
N ALA A 526 -6.49 21.81 24.27
CA ALA A 526 -5.16 22.40 24.35
C ALA A 526 -5.20 23.94 24.32
N VAL A 527 -6.03 24.53 23.45
CA VAL A 527 -6.22 25.99 23.39
C VAL A 527 -6.73 26.54 24.72
N LYS A 528 -7.76 25.93 25.31
CA LYS A 528 -8.29 26.33 26.63
C LYS A 528 -7.24 26.19 27.74
N THR A 529 -6.46 25.11 27.72
CA THR A 529 -5.35 24.91 28.65
C THR A 529 -4.33 26.04 28.51
N ARG A 530 -3.89 26.34 27.27
CA ARG A 530 -2.94 27.42 27.00
C ARG A 530 -3.46 28.78 27.46
N GLU A 531 -4.72 29.12 27.18
CA GLU A 531 -5.35 30.36 27.63
C GLU A 531 -5.34 30.50 29.16
N PHE A 532 -5.64 29.41 29.88
CA PHE A 532 -5.58 29.39 31.34
C PHE A 532 -4.15 29.55 31.87
N LEU A 533 -3.18 28.83 31.28
CA LEU A 533 -1.79 28.84 31.71
C LEU A 533 -1.09 30.20 31.47
N LYS A 534 -1.52 31.00 30.49
CA LYS A 534 -0.98 32.35 30.25
C LYS A 534 -1.03 33.25 31.49
N GLY A 535 -1.99 33.04 32.40
CA GLY A 535 -2.14 33.81 33.63
C GLY A 535 -1.30 33.34 34.82
N ILE A 536 -0.47 32.30 34.68
CA ILE A 536 0.32 31.73 35.77
C ILE A 536 1.63 32.49 36.00
N GLY A 537 2.31 32.94 34.92
CA GLY A 537 3.53 33.75 35.01
C GLY A 537 4.78 33.02 35.56
N GLU A 538 4.74 31.71 35.73
CA GLU A 538 5.84 30.88 36.23
C GLU A 538 6.19 29.74 35.23
N PRO A 539 7.42 29.17 35.29
CA PRO A 539 7.78 27.99 34.53
C PRO A 539 6.83 26.81 34.77
N LEU A 540 6.60 26.01 33.72
CA LEU A 540 5.68 24.88 33.75
C LEU A 540 6.42 23.54 33.67
N ILE A 541 5.80 22.49 34.18
CA ILE A 541 6.19 21.09 33.95
C ILE A 541 5.11 20.45 33.10
N VAL A 542 5.48 19.92 31.94
CA VAL A 542 4.58 19.19 31.04
C VAL A 542 4.90 17.70 31.12
N ARG A 543 3.90 16.84 31.27
CA ARG A 543 4.03 15.39 31.10
C ARG A 543 3.09 14.93 30.00
N TYR A 544 3.60 14.26 28.98
CA TYR A 544 2.79 13.79 27.86
C TYR A 544 3.11 12.32 27.54
N LEU A 545 2.10 11.47 27.65
CA LEU A 545 2.18 10.04 27.37
C LEU A 545 1.32 9.70 26.15
N ILE A 546 1.93 9.00 25.18
CA ILE A 546 1.24 8.26 24.13
C ILE A 546 1.55 6.79 24.32
N ASP A 547 0.51 6.00 24.55
CA ASP A 547 0.54 4.54 24.60
C ASP A 547 -0.32 4.01 23.44
N THR A 548 0.32 3.29 22.51
CA THR A 548 -0.32 2.83 21.27
C THR A 548 0.17 1.45 20.88
N ALA A 549 -0.59 0.75 20.04
CA ALA A 549 -0.15 -0.55 19.52
C ALA A 549 1.11 -0.37 18.65
N PRO A 550 2.03 -1.36 18.64
CA PRO A 550 3.21 -1.31 17.81
C PRO A 550 2.83 -1.24 16.33
N PHE A 551 3.63 -0.52 15.55
CA PHE A 551 3.43 -0.45 14.11
C PHE A 551 3.68 -1.82 13.47
N ALA A 552 2.97 -2.11 12.37
CA ALA A 552 3.28 -3.28 11.56
C ALA A 552 4.69 -3.13 10.98
N LYS A 553 5.44 -4.23 10.90
CA LYS A 553 6.86 -4.22 10.45
C LYS A 553 7.03 -3.65 9.04
N GLU A 554 5.98 -3.72 8.22
CA GLU A 554 5.96 -3.25 6.83
C GLU A 554 5.45 -1.81 6.69
N ALA A 555 5.18 -1.10 7.79
CA ALA A 555 4.66 0.25 7.73
C ALA A 555 5.74 1.25 7.31
N TYR A 556 5.51 2.00 6.24
CA TYR A 556 6.46 3.03 5.77
C TYR A 556 6.84 4.07 6.84
N LEU A 557 6.01 4.27 7.88
CA LEU A 557 6.28 5.21 8.98
C LEU A 557 7.49 4.80 9.83
N ILE A 558 7.76 3.50 9.97
CA ILE A 558 8.90 2.99 10.73
C ILE A 558 10.15 2.77 9.86
N ASP A 559 10.01 2.87 8.53
CA ASP A 559 11.12 2.88 7.60
C ASP A 559 11.89 4.21 7.72
N PRO A 560 13.18 4.20 8.10
CA PRO A 560 13.98 5.42 8.23
C PRO A 560 14.12 6.21 6.93
N ASN A 561 14.10 5.54 5.78
CA ASN A 561 14.29 6.18 4.47
C ASN A 561 12.98 6.76 3.93
N GLU A 562 11.84 6.12 4.21
CA GLU A 562 10.54 6.57 3.68
C GLU A 562 9.78 7.47 4.67
N GLY A 563 9.67 7.05 5.93
CA GLY A 563 8.90 7.73 6.97
C GLY A 563 9.75 8.51 7.98
N GLY A 564 11.07 8.30 7.98
CA GLY A 564 11.99 8.87 8.98
C GLY A 564 12.05 8.08 10.29
N GLY A 565 11.40 6.92 10.36
CA GLY A 565 11.14 6.23 11.63
C GLY A 565 10.20 7.02 12.55
N ILE A 566 9.90 6.46 13.72
CA ILE A 566 8.97 7.12 14.67
C ILE A 566 9.49 8.48 15.14
N VAL A 567 10.80 8.59 15.40
CA VAL A 567 11.42 9.83 15.91
C VAL A 567 11.21 10.98 14.94
N ARG A 568 11.78 10.90 13.73
CA ARG A 568 11.63 12.00 12.77
C ARG A 568 10.19 12.13 12.27
N GLY A 569 9.47 11.02 12.14
CA GLY A 569 8.13 10.98 11.57
C GLY A 569 7.01 11.54 12.45
N ASP A 570 7.10 11.42 13.78
CA ASP A 570 5.97 11.72 14.68
C ASP A 570 6.32 12.52 15.96
N TRP A 571 7.58 12.51 16.44
CA TRP A 571 7.91 13.17 17.71
C TRP A 571 7.76 14.69 17.70
N GLY A 572 7.90 15.31 16.53
CA GLY A 572 7.64 16.74 16.35
C GLY A 572 6.26 17.16 16.87
N LEU A 573 5.25 16.27 16.81
CA LEU A 573 3.91 16.54 17.33
C LEU A 573 3.90 16.76 18.85
N LEU A 574 4.64 15.94 19.61
CA LEU A 574 4.70 16.03 21.07
C LEU A 574 5.51 17.25 21.50
N ILE A 575 6.63 17.51 20.81
CA ILE A 575 7.47 18.69 21.03
C ILE A 575 6.68 19.97 20.76
N ASP A 576 5.97 20.02 19.63
CA ASP A 576 5.15 21.16 19.22
C ASP A 576 4.07 21.49 20.25
N LEU A 577 3.36 20.48 20.75
CA LEU A 577 2.33 20.68 21.77
C LEU A 577 2.91 21.20 23.08
N ALA A 578 4.04 20.65 23.53
CA ALA A 578 4.72 21.12 24.74
C ALA A 578 5.23 22.57 24.57
N GLN A 579 5.78 22.90 23.41
CA GLN A 579 6.18 24.25 23.02
C GLN A 579 4.99 25.22 23.03
N PHE A 580 3.85 24.84 22.44
CA PHE A 580 2.63 25.64 22.44
C PHE A 580 2.13 25.93 23.86
N LEU A 581 2.08 24.91 24.73
CA LEU A 581 1.56 25.03 26.10
C LEU A 581 2.45 25.89 26.98
N THR A 582 3.77 25.70 26.91
CA THR A 582 4.76 26.50 27.65
C THR A 582 4.89 27.91 27.07
N GLY A 583 4.66 28.08 25.77
CA GLY A 583 4.85 29.36 25.09
C GLY A 583 6.31 29.76 24.94
N SER A 584 7.19 28.77 24.91
CA SER A 584 8.63 28.98 24.88
C SER A 584 9.26 27.99 23.91
N LEU A 585 10.38 28.40 23.33
CA LEU A 585 11.18 27.57 22.43
C LEU A 585 11.95 26.51 23.24
N PRO A 586 12.07 25.27 22.74
CA PRO A 586 12.98 24.25 23.25
C PRO A 586 14.42 24.77 23.35
N ALA A 587 15.13 24.39 24.42
CA ALA A 587 16.51 24.79 24.70
C ALA A 587 17.48 23.59 24.74
N SER A 588 17.05 22.45 25.27
CA SER A 588 17.82 21.20 25.24
C SER A 588 16.93 19.96 25.24
N VAL A 589 17.48 18.85 24.75
CA VAL A 589 16.83 17.53 24.67
C VAL A 589 17.72 16.49 25.35
N TYR A 590 17.13 15.58 26.12
CA TYR A 590 17.77 14.34 26.53
C TYR A 590 16.84 13.16 26.25
N ALA A 591 17.34 12.08 25.66
CA ALA A 591 16.53 10.96 25.23
C ALA A 591 17.08 9.61 25.73
N CYS A 592 16.17 8.70 26.10
CA CYS A 592 16.50 7.34 26.49
C CYS A 592 15.49 6.35 25.91
N VAL A 593 15.98 5.29 25.28
CA VAL A 593 15.19 4.25 24.63
C VAL A 593 15.19 2.97 25.46
N LEU A 594 14.05 2.29 25.54
CA LEU A 594 13.97 0.97 26.15
C LEU A 594 14.74 -0.05 25.28
N PRO A 595 15.65 -0.87 25.86
CA PRO A 595 16.30 -1.95 25.14
C PRO A 595 15.28 -2.91 24.53
N ASN A 596 15.52 -3.35 23.29
CA ASN A 596 14.59 -4.15 22.51
C ASN A 596 15.27 -5.41 21.96
N ALA A 597 14.67 -6.57 22.18
CA ALA A 597 15.16 -7.88 21.70
C ALA A 597 14.61 -8.28 20.31
N GLY A 598 14.16 -7.31 19.49
CA GLY A 598 13.59 -7.54 18.16
C GLY A 598 12.06 -7.67 18.08
N ASN A 599 11.37 -7.41 19.20
CA ASN A 599 9.91 -7.47 19.29
C ASN A 599 9.20 -6.20 18.80
N TYR A 600 9.93 -5.08 18.77
CA TYR A 600 9.44 -3.78 18.31
C TYR A 600 10.36 -3.22 17.22
N SER A 601 9.91 -2.22 16.49
CA SER A 601 10.76 -1.40 15.63
C SER A 601 11.65 -0.50 16.49
N ARG A 602 12.73 0.01 15.91
CA ARG A 602 13.69 0.86 16.63
C ARG A 602 12.97 2.11 17.16
N ASN A 603 13.23 2.47 18.42
CA ASN A 603 12.74 3.68 19.09
C ASN A 603 11.21 3.80 19.30
N GLU A 604 10.46 2.68 19.29
CA GLU A 604 9.01 2.68 19.60
C GLU A 604 8.68 2.77 21.11
N ASN A 605 9.67 2.67 21.99
CA ASN A 605 9.53 2.83 23.44
C ASN A 605 10.60 3.80 23.93
N LEU A 606 10.26 5.09 24.01
CA LEU A 606 11.22 6.18 24.13
C LEU A 606 10.70 7.25 25.10
N THR A 607 11.59 7.69 25.98
CA THR A 607 11.37 8.81 26.91
C THR A 607 12.29 9.95 26.54
N VAL A 608 11.73 11.15 26.40
CA VAL A 608 12.47 12.38 26.09
C VAL A 608 12.16 13.45 27.12
N THR A 609 13.21 14.09 27.64
CA THR A 609 13.12 15.26 28.49
C THR A 609 13.54 16.50 27.71
N LEU A 610 12.71 17.53 27.73
CA LEU A 610 12.96 18.84 27.13
C LEU A 610 13.13 19.90 28.22
N THR A 611 14.04 20.84 27.99
CA THR A 611 14.04 22.14 28.68
C THR A 611 13.61 23.23 27.71
N PHE A 612 13.02 24.30 28.22
CA PHE A 612 12.57 25.46 27.45
C PHE A 612 13.28 26.73 27.93
N ARG A 613 13.42 27.73 27.04
CA ARG A 613 14.09 29.00 27.35
C ARG A 613 13.50 29.77 28.55
N ASN A 614 12.20 29.63 28.81
CA ASN A 614 11.55 30.24 29.98
C ASN A 614 11.74 29.43 31.28
N GLY A 615 12.58 28.39 31.29
CA GLY A 615 12.81 27.50 32.43
C GLY A 615 11.79 26.37 32.59
N SER A 616 10.78 26.28 31.73
CA SER A 616 9.83 25.16 31.74
C SER A 616 10.52 23.86 31.34
N THR A 617 9.92 22.73 31.70
CA THR A 617 10.40 21.39 31.34
C THR A 617 9.26 20.54 30.78
N ALA A 618 9.60 19.53 29.96
CA ALA A 618 8.63 18.52 29.54
C ALA A 618 9.24 17.11 29.61
N SER A 619 8.44 16.15 30.06
CA SER A 619 8.71 14.71 29.93
C SER A 619 7.70 14.13 28.93
N LEU A 620 8.22 13.68 27.79
CA LEU A 620 7.46 13.14 26.67
C LEU A 620 7.76 11.65 26.56
N ILE A 621 6.72 10.83 26.53
CA ILE A 621 6.84 9.37 26.59
C ILE A 621 6.01 8.77 25.45
N TRP A 622 6.66 7.95 24.62
CA TRP A 622 6.00 7.09 23.65
C TRP A 622 6.20 5.64 24.04
N VAL A 623 5.11 4.89 24.13
CA VAL A 623 5.11 3.46 24.48
C VAL A 623 4.34 2.68 23.43
N ALA A 624 5.00 1.63 22.91
CA ALA A 624 4.40 0.61 22.07
C ALA A 624 4.27 -0.75 22.78
N SER A 625 4.91 -0.92 23.94
CA SER A 625 4.84 -2.13 24.76
C SER A 625 3.68 -2.14 25.76
N GLY A 626 2.87 -1.09 25.81
CA GLY A 626 1.65 -1.04 26.61
C GLY A 626 0.58 -1.91 25.95
N GLY A 627 -0.09 -2.77 26.72
CA GLY A 627 -0.97 -3.80 26.16
C GLY A 627 -2.01 -3.27 25.15
N VAL A 628 -2.35 -4.10 24.16
CA VAL A 628 -3.17 -3.82 22.95
C VAL A 628 -4.60 -3.30 23.24
N SER A 629 -5.01 -3.18 24.50
CA SER A 629 -6.40 -2.91 24.88
C SER A 629 -6.81 -1.45 24.77
N PHE A 630 -5.89 -0.48 24.80
CA PHE A 630 -6.26 0.95 24.77
C PHE A 630 -5.19 1.84 24.12
N ASN A 631 -5.52 2.54 23.02
CA ASN A 631 -4.78 3.74 22.66
C ASN A 631 -5.03 4.79 23.76
N ARG A 632 -4.00 5.17 24.51
CA ARG A 632 -4.10 6.16 25.59
C ARG A 632 -3.18 7.33 25.31
N GLU A 633 -3.76 8.52 25.34
CA GLU A 633 -3.07 9.78 25.16
C GLU A 633 -3.41 10.67 26.36
N ARG A 634 -2.43 10.94 27.22
CA ARG A 634 -2.63 11.71 28.46
C ARG A 634 -1.61 12.82 28.57
N LEU A 635 -2.09 14.04 28.74
CA LEU A 635 -1.27 15.25 28.87
C LEU A 635 -1.58 15.92 30.20
N GLU A 636 -0.54 16.25 30.96
CA GLU A 636 -0.62 16.95 32.23
C GLU A 636 0.32 18.16 32.22
N VAL A 637 -0.14 19.27 32.79
CA VAL A 637 0.65 20.50 32.91
C VAL A 637 0.54 21.05 34.33
N PHE A 638 1.67 21.34 34.96
CA PHE A 638 1.78 21.82 36.34
C PHE A 638 2.54 23.15 36.40
N GLY A 639 2.12 24.07 37.27
CA GLY A 639 2.86 25.32 37.54
C GLY A 639 2.03 26.33 38.32
N GLY A 640 2.66 27.19 39.15
CA GLY A 640 2.00 28.23 39.95
C GLY A 640 0.77 27.79 40.75
N GLY A 641 0.80 26.55 41.26
CA GLY A 641 -0.30 25.96 42.02
C GLY A 641 -1.54 25.57 41.19
N ALA A 642 -1.37 25.46 39.87
CA ALA A 642 -2.37 24.94 38.97
C ALA A 642 -1.95 23.61 38.33
N GLU A 643 -2.95 22.80 38.01
CA GLU A 643 -2.82 21.51 37.33
C GLU A 643 -3.86 21.44 36.21
N CYS A 644 -3.43 21.03 35.01
CA CYS A 644 -4.31 20.80 33.87
C CYS A 644 -4.08 19.40 33.32
N THR A 645 -5.14 18.60 33.22
CA THR A 645 -5.07 17.20 32.75
C THR A 645 -6.02 17.00 31.58
N ILE A 646 -5.47 16.64 30.43
CA ILE A 646 -6.21 16.24 29.23
C ILE A 646 -6.11 14.72 29.07
N GLU A 647 -7.25 14.06 29.00
CA GLU A 647 -7.34 12.62 28.74
C GLU A 647 -7.97 12.38 27.36
N ASN A 648 -7.20 11.73 26.47
CA ASN A 648 -7.56 11.33 25.10
C ASN A 648 -8.16 12.46 24.23
N PHE A 649 -7.89 13.72 24.55
CA PHE A 649 -8.54 14.88 23.94
C PHE A 649 -10.08 14.81 24.00
N ARG A 650 -10.63 14.18 25.04
CA ARG A 650 -12.07 14.07 25.33
C ARG A 650 -12.45 14.79 26.61
N SER A 651 -11.56 14.85 27.59
CA SER A 651 -11.78 15.58 28.83
C SER A 651 -10.60 16.50 29.14
N LEU A 652 -10.92 17.59 29.83
CA LEU A 652 -9.96 18.49 30.45
C LEU A 652 -10.39 18.73 31.90
N VAL A 653 -9.48 18.54 32.83
CA VAL A 653 -9.62 18.91 34.24
C VAL A 653 -8.63 20.04 34.52
N ILE A 654 -9.10 21.16 35.06
CA ILE A 654 -8.26 22.26 35.52
C ILE A 654 -8.47 22.42 37.02
N GLU A 655 -7.40 22.45 37.78
CA GLU A 655 -7.41 22.69 39.22
C GLU A 655 -6.47 23.85 39.56
N LYS A 656 -6.88 24.71 40.50
CA LYS A 656 -6.07 25.82 41.04
C LYS A 656 -6.31 25.92 42.55
N ARG A 657 -5.24 25.85 43.34
CA ARG A 657 -5.16 25.95 44.83
C ARG A 657 -6.53 25.95 45.56
N LYS A 658 -6.97 24.77 46.02
CA LYS A 658 -8.08 24.51 46.96
C LYS A 658 -9.48 25.08 46.64
N THR A 659 -9.74 25.71 45.49
CA THR A 659 -11.02 26.44 45.31
C THR A 659 -11.78 26.26 43.99
N ARG A 660 -11.21 25.66 42.93
CA ARG A 660 -11.98 25.49 41.67
C ARG A 660 -11.48 24.35 40.77
N THR A 661 -12.28 23.29 40.65
CA THR A 661 -12.10 22.25 39.63
C THR A 661 -13.04 22.54 38.46
N LYS A 662 -12.48 22.84 37.28
CA LYS A 662 -13.26 22.99 36.04
C LYS A 662 -13.10 21.72 35.21
N LYS A 663 -14.19 21.00 34.98
CA LYS A 663 -14.24 19.83 34.10
C LYS A 663 -14.90 20.22 32.79
N VAL A 664 -14.23 19.96 31.68
CA VAL A 664 -14.79 20.08 30.33
C VAL A 664 -14.80 18.69 29.73
N TRP A 665 -15.95 18.27 29.21
CA TRP A 665 -16.08 16.98 28.55
C TRP A 665 -16.61 17.17 27.14
N LYS A 666 -16.14 16.32 26.22
CA LYS A 666 -16.60 16.25 24.84
C LYS A 666 -17.08 14.84 24.53
N LEU A 667 -18.21 14.77 23.84
CA LEU A 667 -18.78 13.53 23.34
C LEU A 667 -17.85 12.85 22.31
N ASN A 668 -17.24 13.64 21.43
CA ASN A 668 -16.30 13.18 20.42
C ASN A 668 -14.88 13.66 20.74
N ARG A 669 -13.89 12.82 20.42
CA ARG A 669 -12.47 13.18 20.48
C ARG A 669 -12.18 14.33 19.52
N ASP A 670 -11.53 15.39 20.01
CA ASP A 670 -11.16 16.58 19.24
C ASP A 670 -9.64 16.78 19.30
N ILE A 671 -8.93 16.27 18.30
CA ILE A 671 -7.47 16.38 18.18
C ILE A 671 -7.01 17.62 17.38
N GLY A 672 -7.93 18.50 16.97
CA GLY A 672 -7.58 19.83 16.42
C GLY A 672 -7.57 20.00 14.89
N HIS A 673 -7.69 18.94 14.09
CA HIS A 673 -7.60 19.05 12.61
C HIS A 673 -8.53 20.10 11.98
N HIS A 674 -9.79 20.19 12.43
CA HIS A 674 -10.71 21.19 11.88
C HIS A 674 -10.24 22.63 12.17
N ASN A 675 -9.82 22.87 13.41
CA ASN A 675 -9.40 24.19 13.87
C ASN A 675 -8.04 24.60 13.26
N GLU A 676 -7.16 23.63 13.03
CA GLU A 676 -5.89 23.78 12.33
C GLU A 676 -6.09 24.35 10.93
N PHE A 677 -6.89 23.68 10.10
CA PHE A 677 -7.23 24.17 8.76
C PHE A 677 -7.97 25.50 8.81
N ALA A 678 -8.90 25.68 9.76
CA ALA A 678 -9.65 26.92 9.88
C ALA A 678 -8.73 28.12 10.19
N ALA A 679 -7.72 27.92 11.06
CA ALA A 679 -6.73 28.94 11.37
C ALA A 679 -5.85 29.24 10.15
N PHE A 680 -5.35 28.21 9.46
CA PHE A 680 -4.49 28.36 8.30
C PHE A 680 -5.18 29.13 7.16
N PHE A 681 -6.36 28.68 6.74
CA PHE A 681 -7.08 29.34 5.65
C PHE A 681 -7.57 30.74 6.01
N LYS A 682 -7.94 30.98 7.28
CA LYS A 682 -8.26 32.33 7.75
C LYS A 682 -7.07 33.28 7.61
N ALA A 683 -5.85 32.81 7.92
CA ALA A 683 -4.65 33.60 7.75
C ALA A 683 -4.41 33.96 6.27
N ILE A 684 -4.58 33.00 5.36
CA ILE A 684 -4.49 33.23 3.90
C ILE A 684 -5.50 34.29 3.46
N GLN A 685 -6.78 34.11 3.79
CA GLN A 685 -7.85 35.02 3.37
C GLN A 685 -7.66 36.45 3.86
N LYS A 686 -7.02 36.62 5.01
CA LYS A 686 -6.80 37.94 5.62
C LYS A 686 -5.45 38.56 5.29
N GLY A 687 -4.56 37.85 4.60
CA GLY A 687 -3.19 38.29 4.43
C GLY A 687 -2.37 38.28 5.73
N GLU A 688 -2.81 37.58 6.78
CA GLU A 688 -2.10 37.47 8.07
C GLU A 688 -0.95 36.44 7.99
N PRO A 689 0.09 36.50 8.84
CA PRO A 689 1.13 35.47 8.90
C PRO A 689 0.58 34.07 9.25
N SER A 690 1.38 33.02 9.02
CA SER A 690 1.05 31.65 9.42
C SER A 690 0.66 31.59 10.91
N PRO A 691 -0.39 30.84 11.31
CA PRO A 691 -0.80 30.70 12.71
C PRO A 691 0.27 30.10 13.64
N VAL A 692 1.22 29.37 13.07
CA VAL A 692 2.42 28.88 13.76
C VAL A 692 3.60 29.64 13.19
N SER A 693 4.40 30.24 14.06
CA SER A 693 5.57 30.98 13.59
C SER A 693 6.59 30.03 12.95
N ILE A 694 7.32 30.53 11.96
CA ILE A 694 8.41 29.75 11.35
C ILE A 694 9.50 29.42 12.38
N GLU A 695 9.73 30.32 13.34
CA GLU A 695 10.66 30.08 14.44
C GLU A 695 10.24 28.85 15.25
N GLU A 696 8.99 28.79 15.74
CA GLU A 696 8.51 27.61 16.48
C GLU A 696 8.68 26.31 15.69
N THR A 697 8.42 26.36 14.37
CA THR A 697 8.55 25.22 13.47
C THR A 697 10.00 24.74 13.36
N ILE A 698 10.96 25.67 13.22
CA ILE A 698 12.40 25.37 13.17
C ILE A 698 12.84 24.70 14.48
N TYR A 699 12.47 25.25 15.65
CA TYR A 699 12.86 24.66 16.92
C TYR A 699 12.22 23.29 17.17
N THR A 700 10.98 23.06 16.70
CA THR A 700 10.37 21.73 16.75
C THR A 700 11.18 20.73 15.92
N ALA A 701 11.57 21.08 14.70
CA ALA A 701 12.37 20.21 13.83
C ALA A 701 13.76 19.95 14.42
N LEU A 702 14.47 20.98 14.90
CA LEU A 702 15.78 20.85 15.53
C LEU A 702 15.74 19.99 16.81
N ALA A 703 14.74 20.21 17.67
CA ALA A 703 14.54 19.38 18.85
C ALA A 703 14.25 17.92 18.46
N THR A 704 13.56 17.68 17.34
CA THR A 704 13.35 16.32 16.83
C THR A 704 14.67 15.66 16.40
N PHE A 705 15.53 16.38 15.67
CA PHE A 705 16.86 15.86 15.31
C PHE A 705 17.77 15.63 16.53
N ALA A 706 17.69 16.52 17.53
CA ALA A 706 18.45 16.40 18.76
C ALA A 706 18.09 15.17 19.60
N ILE A 707 16.89 14.58 19.44
CA ILE A 707 16.53 13.31 20.08
C ILE A 707 17.48 12.19 19.61
N GLU A 708 17.69 12.06 18.30
CA GLU A 708 18.54 11.00 17.76
C GLU A 708 20.00 11.19 18.15
N GLU A 709 20.47 12.43 18.14
CA GLU A 709 21.83 12.75 18.59
C GLU A 709 22.01 12.46 20.08
N SER A 710 21.00 12.72 20.91
CA SER A 710 21.02 12.37 22.34
C SER A 710 21.03 10.86 22.54
N LEU A 711 20.23 10.10 21.77
CA LEU A 711 20.24 8.64 21.81
C LEU A 711 21.61 8.05 21.37
N ARG A 712 22.29 8.71 20.42
CA ARG A 712 23.61 8.29 19.93
C ARG A 712 24.72 8.58 20.93
N THR A 713 24.68 9.74 21.58
CA THR A 713 25.75 10.22 22.48
C THR A 713 25.54 9.84 23.94
N GLY A 714 24.30 9.54 24.34
CA GLY A 714 23.92 9.34 25.74
C GLY A 714 23.93 10.63 26.56
N ALA A 715 23.96 11.80 25.93
CA ALA A 715 24.11 13.09 26.59
C ALA A 715 22.98 14.06 26.22
N PRO A 716 22.70 15.10 27.05
CA PRO A 716 21.82 16.19 26.67
C PRO A 716 22.38 16.99 25.48
N VAL A 717 21.52 17.29 24.50
CA VAL A 717 21.86 18.03 23.27
C VAL A 717 21.16 19.40 23.32
N LYS A 718 21.88 20.48 23.03
CA LYS A 718 21.30 21.82 22.94
C LYS A 718 20.53 21.98 21.63
N VAL A 719 19.47 22.79 21.65
CA VAL A 719 18.69 23.14 20.46
C VAL A 719 19.02 24.58 20.07
N ASP A 720 19.77 24.74 18.98
CA ASP A 720 20.22 26.05 18.52
C ASP A 720 20.08 26.18 16.99
N PRO A 721 19.35 27.17 16.47
CA PRO A 721 19.24 27.38 15.03
C PRO A 721 20.57 27.77 14.37
N ARG A 722 21.57 28.23 15.13
CA ARG A 722 22.93 28.48 14.60
C ARG A 722 23.59 27.21 14.08
N ASP A 723 23.16 26.03 14.54
CA ASP A 723 23.65 24.73 14.06
C ASP A 723 23.26 24.48 12.59
N LEU A 724 22.27 25.19 12.06
CA LEU A 724 21.92 25.17 10.64
C LEU A 724 22.87 26.03 9.79
N GLY A 725 23.63 26.94 10.39
CA GLY A 725 24.52 27.87 9.69
C GLY A 725 23.78 28.76 8.68
N VAL A 726 22.64 29.33 9.09
CA VAL A 726 21.78 30.23 8.30
C VAL A 726 21.43 31.49 9.07
#